data_AF-A0A7Y7BDP8-F1
#
_entry.id   AF-A0A7Y7BDP8-F1
#
_cell.length_a   1.000
_cell.length_b   1.000
_cell.length_c   1.000
_cell.angle_alpha   90.00
_cell.angle_beta   90.00
_cell.angle_gamma   90.00
#
_symmetry.space_group_name_H-M   'P 1'
#
loop_
_entity.id
_entity.type
_entity.pdbx_description
1 polymer ?
#
loop_
_entity_poly.entity_id
_entity_poly.type
_entity_poly.pdbx_seq_one_letter_code
_entity_poly.pdbx_strand_id
1 'polypeptide(L)'
;MNINKIIEVTGASLSAQQKVETEITTLCFDSRQATHSPSELFIALKGSNQDGHDFIPNLIQKGSTNFLVEKDLEVNEDVNKIRVDSSLIAIQQLAGYKRELFDGCVVAITGSNGKTIVKEWLTVLLSTQKTVLSNPKSYNSQLGVPLSVWPINNQFDIGVFEAGISHPEEMANLEKILKPNIGIFTNIGSAHEDQFESLEQKILEKLKLFAHCDSLIYDCDDKLVSNLIEKHYRGEKLSWSKSGTGTIQVAKVNEWIQLEWKSNSYRFSFEPTDEASIQNVTHAIICALKLGIEPEFIQQGLNQIKPVQMRLELKRGVQGNFIIDDTYNNDLAGLNKALSFMEQQSSHEKKTLILSDFIQSKVSIADFRNLNELLISKGIDRLIGIGPQLMAAEHCFSLKTHFFQNTEEFMSSDLPDQIHNELILIKGARQFALERVSLLLTEKAHKTRLEINLDAIRHNLLFYKSLLKPETKVMAVIKALAYGSGSTEVARLLEYNQIDYLAVAYADEGVALRKDGIKTPIMVMNPSEDDVFRMIRFNLEPEIYNVDQLAFFEKTFKSFNRRLPIHIVINTGMNRLGFDKNQIAELVSLLKEKENIEVKSIFSHLAASDEVEHEAFSLEQIQSFKEIAQSITSELGCKPVLHILNSGGITRFPEHQLNMVRLGIGLHGVEVNHKYQDKLQKPAQLKTTISQI
;
A
#
# COMPACT_ATOMS: atom_id res chain seq x y z
N MET A 1 -11.27 -27.29 18.45
CA MET A 1 -12.44 -27.76 19.24
C MET A 1 -13.01 -29.00 18.56
N ASN A 2 -13.23 -30.11 19.27
CA ASN A 2 -13.78 -31.31 18.64
C ASN A 2 -15.31 -31.22 18.40
N ILE A 3 -15.84 -32.11 17.56
CA ILE A 3 -17.25 -32.12 17.14
C ILE A 3 -18.19 -32.34 18.34
N ASN A 4 -17.83 -33.23 19.28
CA ASN A 4 -18.60 -33.42 20.52
C ASN A 4 -18.82 -32.13 21.29
N LYS A 5 -17.76 -31.34 21.43
CA LYS A 5 -17.85 -30.09 22.16
C LYS A 5 -18.67 -29.05 21.40
N ILE A 6 -18.60 -29.04 20.07
CA ILE A 6 -19.46 -28.21 19.23
C ILE A 6 -20.93 -28.54 19.49
N ILE A 7 -21.27 -29.83 19.53
CA ILE A 7 -22.64 -30.31 19.82
C ILE A 7 -23.09 -29.87 21.20
N GLU A 8 -22.26 -30.10 22.22
CA GLU A 8 -22.55 -29.72 23.61
C GLU A 8 -22.83 -28.22 23.76
N VAL A 9 -21.98 -27.37 23.16
CA VAL A 9 -22.09 -25.90 23.27
C VAL A 9 -23.30 -25.36 22.50
N THR A 10 -23.63 -25.95 21.36
CA THR A 10 -24.71 -25.46 20.48
C THR A 10 -26.07 -26.11 20.74
N GLY A 11 -26.12 -27.19 21.53
CA GLY A 11 -27.31 -28.03 21.66
C GLY A 11 -27.70 -28.76 20.37
N ALA A 12 -26.75 -28.90 19.43
CA ALA A 12 -27.00 -29.49 18.12
C ALA A 12 -27.39 -30.97 18.20
N SER A 13 -27.97 -31.47 17.10
CA SER A 13 -28.08 -32.91 16.84
C SER A 13 -27.06 -33.31 15.77
N LEU A 14 -26.39 -34.45 15.95
CA LEU A 14 -25.43 -34.98 14.99
C LEU A 14 -26.08 -36.09 14.18
N SER A 15 -25.99 -36.00 12.85
CA SER A 15 -26.35 -37.09 11.94
C SER A 15 -25.12 -37.52 11.13
N ALA A 16 -24.18 -38.26 11.74
CA ALA A 16 -23.06 -38.96 11.08
C ALA A 16 -22.38 -40.02 11.98
N GLN A 17 -21.90 -41.13 11.41
CA GLN A 17 -21.47 -42.35 12.14
C GLN A 17 -19.93 -42.62 12.26
N GLN A 18 -19.02 -41.72 11.83
CA GLN A 18 -17.55 -41.70 12.17
C GLN A 18 -16.98 -40.28 11.98
N LYS A 19 -15.90 -39.76 12.57
CA LYS A 19 -15.08 -39.99 13.78
C LYS A 19 -15.27 -38.76 14.67
N VAL A 20 -15.70 -38.98 15.89
CA VAL A 20 -16.01 -37.93 16.88
C VAL A 20 -14.78 -37.13 17.37
N GLU A 21 -13.57 -37.60 17.05
CA GLU A 21 -12.30 -37.06 17.53
C GLU A 21 -11.71 -35.93 16.66
N THR A 22 -12.31 -35.61 15.50
CA THR A 22 -11.77 -34.57 14.60
C THR A 22 -11.83 -33.19 15.27
N GLU A 23 -10.67 -32.52 15.31
CA GLU A 23 -10.60 -31.16 15.81
C GLU A 23 -10.90 -30.14 14.71
N ILE A 24 -11.93 -29.32 14.92
CA ILE A 24 -12.23 -28.15 14.11
C ILE A 24 -11.34 -26.99 14.56
N THR A 25 -10.51 -26.52 13.65
CA THR A 25 -9.63 -25.36 13.82
C THR A 25 -10.11 -24.17 13.00
N THR A 26 -10.82 -24.41 11.91
CA THR A 26 -11.19 -23.39 10.93
C THR A 26 -12.69 -23.35 10.72
N LEU A 27 -13.26 -22.14 10.67
CA LEU A 27 -14.66 -21.91 10.29
C LEU A 27 -14.70 -21.27 8.90
N CYS A 28 -15.56 -21.80 8.03
CA CYS A 28 -15.74 -21.27 6.68
C CYS A 28 -17.24 -21.03 6.41
N PHE A 29 -17.59 -19.88 5.86
CA PHE A 29 -18.99 -19.55 5.50
C PHE A 29 -19.15 -19.19 4.01
N ASP A 30 -18.05 -19.05 3.26
CA ASP A 30 -18.03 -18.78 1.82
C ASP A 30 -17.53 -20.03 1.10
N SER A 31 -18.42 -20.69 0.34
CA SER A 31 -18.12 -21.95 -0.35
C SER A 31 -16.97 -21.83 -1.37
N ARG A 32 -16.64 -20.61 -1.81
CA ARG A 32 -15.51 -20.33 -2.71
C ARG A 32 -14.16 -20.32 -2.00
N GLN A 33 -14.17 -20.19 -0.66
CA GLN A 33 -12.98 -20.15 0.19
C GLN A 33 -12.77 -21.43 1.00
N ALA A 34 -13.65 -22.43 0.82
CA ALA A 34 -13.52 -23.72 1.50
C ALA A 34 -12.19 -24.39 1.14
N THR A 35 -11.46 -24.81 2.17
CA THR A 35 -10.17 -25.51 2.02
C THR A 35 -10.33 -27.01 1.87
N HIS A 36 -11.53 -27.54 2.17
CA HIS A 36 -11.84 -28.98 2.17
C HIS A 36 -11.00 -29.77 3.19
N SER A 37 -10.41 -29.06 4.17
CA SER A 37 -9.66 -29.69 5.26
C SER A 37 -10.61 -30.45 6.19
N PRO A 38 -10.22 -31.63 6.70
CA PRO A 38 -10.97 -32.33 7.74
C PRO A 38 -11.15 -31.50 9.03
N SER A 39 -10.32 -30.49 9.27
CA SER A 39 -10.41 -29.58 10.41
C SER A 39 -11.21 -28.30 10.13
N GLU A 40 -11.83 -28.19 8.96
CA GLU A 40 -12.71 -27.09 8.58
C GLU A 40 -14.18 -27.46 8.83
N LEU A 41 -14.93 -26.53 9.42
CA LEU A 41 -16.39 -26.59 9.53
C LEU A 41 -17.01 -25.56 8.59
N PHE A 42 -17.76 -26.04 7.60
CA PHE A 42 -18.55 -25.16 6.74
C PHE A 42 -19.86 -24.77 7.43
N ILE A 43 -20.15 -23.48 7.46
CA ILE A 43 -21.30 -22.88 8.15
C ILE A 43 -22.32 -22.45 7.11
N ALA A 44 -23.40 -23.21 7.00
CA ALA A 44 -24.49 -22.90 6.09
C ALA A 44 -25.38 -21.82 6.70
N LEU A 45 -25.19 -20.58 6.24
CA LEU A 45 -25.99 -19.43 6.66
C LEU A 45 -27.09 -19.14 5.63
N LYS A 46 -28.27 -18.78 6.12
CA LYS A 46 -29.36 -18.29 5.28
C LYS A 46 -29.26 -16.76 5.14
N GLY A 47 -28.81 -16.28 3.98
CA GLY A 47 -28.76 -14.86 3.65
C GLY A 47 -30.08 -14.34 3.05
N SER A 48 -30.14 -13.03 2.78
CA SER A 48 -31.29 -12.41 2.10
C SER A 48 -31.41 -12.81 0.64
N ASN A 49 -30.27 -13.12 -0.01
CA ASN A 49 -30.20 -13.37 -1.46
C ASN A 49 -29.73 -14.80 -1.81
N GLN A 50 -29.08 -15.50 -0.90
CA GLN A 50 -28.49 -16.82 -1.12
C GLN A 50 -28.60 -17.68 0.14
N ASP A 51 -28.85 -18.97 -0.03
CA ASP A 51 -28.88 -19.95 1.05
C ASP A 51 -27.61 -20.81 1.02
N GLY A 52 -26.80 -20.74 2.08
CA GLY A 52 -25.54 -21.48 2.19
C GLY A 52 -25.70 -22.99 2.07
N HIS A 53 -26.91 -23.51 2.34
CA HIS A 53 -27.23 -24.93 2.22
C HIS A 53 -27.16 -25.43 0.77
N ASP A 54 -27.42 -24.57 -0.21
CA ASP A 54 -27.45 -24.93 -1.63
C ASP A 54 -26.06 -25.32 -2.17
N PHE A 55 -24.99 -24.92 -1.48
CA PHE A 55 -23.61 -25.21 -1.90
C PHE A 55 -23.05 -26.52 -1.34
N ILE A 56 -23.73 -27.13 -0.36
CA ILE A 56 -23.23 -28.31 0.35
C ILE A 56 -22.97 -29.50 -0.57
N PRO A 57 -23.86 -29.86 -1.53
CA PRO A 57 -23.59 -30.99 -2.42
C PRO A 57 -22.28 -30.85 -3.21
N ASN A 58 -21.97 -29.64 -3.69
CA ASN A 58 -20.72 -29.34 -4.39
C ASN A 58 -19.50 -29.40 -3.45
N LEU A 59 -19.63 -28.92 -2.22
CA LEU A 59 -18.56 -28.98 -1.23
C LEU A 59 -18.23 -30.42 -0.83
N ILE A 60 -19.25 -31.29 -0.70
CA ILE A 60 -19.06 -32.73 -0.47
C ILE A 60 -18.30 -33.38 -1.62
N GLN A 61 -18.67 -33.08 -2.87
CA GLN A 61 -17.95 -33.58 -4.06
C GLN A 61 -16.48 -33.17 -4.08
N LYS A 62 -16.15 -32.02 -3.49
CA LYS A 62 -14.77 -31.51 -3.38
C LYS A 62 -14.02 -31.99 -2.14
N GLY A 63 -14.66 -32.79 -1.27
CA GLY A 63 -14.03 -33.43 -0.12
C GLY A 63 -14.25 -32.75 1.23
N SER A 64 -15.13 -31.73 1.32
CA SER A 64 -15.52 -31.18 2.63
C SER A 64 -16.34 -32.20 3.42
N THR A 65 -16.00 -32.36 4.70
CA THR A 65 -16.55 -33.43 5.56
C THR A 65 -17.33 -32.94 6.77
N ASN A 66 -17.29 -31.65 7.14
CA ASN A 66 -18.03 -31.13 8.30
C ASN A 66 -18.88 -29.91 7.95
N PHE A 67 -20.16 -29.98 8.31
CA PHE A 67 -21.15 -28.95 7.98
C PHE A 67 -22.02 -28.61 9.20
N LEU A 68 -22.19 -27.32 9.49
CA LEU A 68 -23.17 -26.77 10.41
C LEU A 68 -24.38 -26.29 9.61
N VAL A 69 -25.56 -26.85 9.87
CA VAL A 69 -26.74 -26.69 9.03
C VAL A 69 -28.01 -26.49 9.84
N GLU A 70 -28.99 -25.81 9.25
CA GLU A 70 -30.31 -25.53 9.83
C GLU A 70 -31.40 -26.52 9.37
N LYS A 71 -31.13 -27.26 8.28
CA LYS A 71 -32.08 -28.20 7.66
C LYS A 71 -31.52 -29.60 7.60
N ASP A 72 -32.41 -30.57 7.48
CA ASP A 72 -32.00 -31.91 7.09
C ASP A 72 -31.54 -31.92 5.64
N LEU A 73 -30.37 -32.52 5.42
CA LEU A 73 -29.77 -32.75 4.12
C LEU A 73 -29.48 -34.24 4.01
N GLU A 74 -29.88 -34.82 2.89
CA GLU A 74 -29.49 -36.19 2.52
C GLU A 74 -28.04 -36.13 2.02
N VAL A 75 -27.11 -36.61 2.84
CA VAL A 75 -25.66 -36.64 2.56
C VAL A 75 -25.15 -38.07 2.69
N ASN A 76 -24.05 -38.38 1.99
CA ASN A 76 -23.39 -39.69 2.08
C ASN A 76 -22.92 -39.99 3.52
N GLU A 77 -22.74 -41.27 3.85
CA GLU A 77 -22.40 -41.74 5.21
C GLU A 77 -21.08 -41.19 5.79
N ASP A 78 -20.20 -40.64 4.93
CA ASP A 78 -18.86 -40.15 5.28
C ASP A 78 -18.79 -38.67 5.73
N VAL A 79 -19.94 -37.99 5.90
CA VAL A 79 -20.00 -36.55 6.16
C VAL A 79 -20.64 -36.23 7.52
N ASN A 80 -19.96 -35.43 8.33
CA ASN A 80 -20.48 -34.87 9.58
C ASN A 80 -21.47 -33.73 9.32
N LYS A 81 -22.71 -33.94 9.74
CA LYS A 81 -23.76 -32.92 9.73
C LYS A 81 -24.17 -32.57 11.16
N ILE A 82 -23.86 -31.34 11.55
CA ILE A 82 -24.20 -30.75 12.84
C ILE A 82 -25.43 -29.88 12.62
N ARG A 83 -26.60 -30.38 13.05
CA ARG A 83 -27.87 -29.69 12.87
C ARG A 83 -28.19 -28.81 14.06
N VAL A 84 -28.46 -27.54 13.79
CA VAL A 84 -28.85 -26.50 14.76
C VAL A 84 -30.11 -25.79 14.28
N ASP A 85 -30.79 -25.04 15.16
CA ASP A 85 -31.94 -24.22 14.76
C ASP A 85 -31.52 -22.95 14.01
N SER A 86 -30.36 -22.40 14.35
CA SER A 86 -29.78 -21.24 13.66
C SER A 86 -28.26 -21.35 13.63
N SER A 87 -27.68 -21.39 12.43
CA SER A 87 -26.23 -21.43 12.20
C SER A 87 -25.55 -20.17 12.74
N LEU A 88 -26.22 -19.01 12.66
CA LEU A 88 -25.70 -17.76 13.21
C LEU A 88 -25.65 -17.78 14.74
N ILE A 89 -26.71 -18.23 15.42
CA ILE A 89 -26.70 -18.32 16.88
C ILE A 89 -25.65 -19.34 17.34
N ALA A 90 -25.56 -20.48 16.64
CA ALA A 90 -24.58 -21.51 16.95
C ALA A 90 -23.13 -21.00 16.85
N ILE A 91 -22.76 -20.27 15.79
CA ILE A 91 -21.40 -19.72 15.68
C ILE A 91 -21.12 -18.66 16.77
N GLN A 92 -22.13 -17.87 17.15
CA GLN A 92 -22.00 -16.90 18.24
C GLN A 92 -21.78 -17.60 19.59
N GLN A 93 -22.51 -18.68 19.87
CA GLN A 93 -22.32 -19.51 21.07
C GLN A 93 -20.93 -20.14 21.11
N LEU A 94 -20.47 -20.70 19.99
CA LEU A 94 -19.15 -21.31 19.87
C LEU A 94 -18.01 -20.30 20.12
N ALA A 95 -18.12 -19.11 19.53
CA ALA A 95 -17.15 -18.04 19.75
C ALA A 95 -17.19 -17.51 21.20
N GLY A 96 -18.37 -17.35 21.79
CA GLY A 96 -18.52 -16.97 23.19
C GLY A 96 -17.92 -18.01 24.15
N TYR A 97 -18.12 -19.29 23.88
CA TYR A 97 -17.49 -20.37 24.66
C TYR A 97 -15.97 -20.36 24.50
N LYS A 98 -15.44 -20.15 23.29
CA LYS A 98 -14.00 -19.97 23.06
C LYS A 98 -13.43 -18.79 23.84
N ARG A 99 -14.16 -17.68 23.90
CA ARG A 99 -13.79 -16.51 24.70
C ARG A 99 -13.76 -16.81 26.20
N GLU A 100 -14.69 -17.62 26.72
CA GLU A 100 -14.69 -18.01 28.14
C GLU A 100 -13.47 -18.83 28.55
N LEU A 101 -12.92 -19.62 27.62
CA LEU A 101 -11.69 -20.40 27.85
C LEU A 101 -10.41 -19.57 27.73
N PHE A 102 -10.49 -18.32 27.30
CA PHE A 102 -9.34 -17.45 27.10
C PHE A 102 -9.06 -16.62 28.35
N ASP A 103 -7.86 -16.80 28.91
CA ASP A 103 -7.42 -16.12 30.14
C ASP A 103 -6.88 -14.71 29.89
N GLY A 104 -6.52 -14.39 28.63
CA GLY A 104 -5.97 -13.10 28.27
C GLY A 104 -7.02 -11.97 28.24
N CYS A 105 -6.52 -10.75 28.08
CA CYS A 105 -7.37 -9.56 28.10
C CYS A 105 -8.07 -9.36 26.75
N VAL A 106 -9.36 -9.01 26.76
CA VAL A 106 -10.08 -8.59 25.56
C VAL A 106 -10.43 -7.11 25.61
N VAL A 107 -10.02 -6.37 24.59
CA VAL A 107 -10.40 -4.99 24.33
C VAL A 107 -11.48 -4.96 23.26
N ALA A 108 -12.63 -4.35 23.55
CA ALA A 108 -13.69 -4.13 22.58
C ALA A 108 -13.85 -2.65 22.24
N ILE A 109 -14.00 -2.35 20.94
CA ILE A 109 -14.07 -0.99 20.41
C ILE A 109 -15.42 -0.80 19.71
N THR A 110 -16.17 0.23 20.10
CA THR A 110 -17.37 0.65 19.37
C THR A 110 -17.49 2.16 19.27
N GLY A 111 -18.40 2.61 18.42
CA GLY A 111 -18.69 4.01 18.08
C GLY A 111 -19.28 4.11 16.68
N SER A 112 -19.57 5.31 16.21
CA SER A 112 -19.96 5.54 14.81
C SER A 112 -18.71 5.64 13.93
N ASN A 113 -17.71 6.41 14.38
CA ASN A 113 -16.48 6.69 13.64
C ASN A 113 -15.24 6.28 14.43
N GLY A 114 -14.12 6.01 13.75
CA GLY A 114 -12.83 5.76 14.41
C GLY A 114 -12.55 4.30 14.81
N LYS A 115 -13.55 3.44 14.96
CA LYS A 115 -13.40 2.02 15.38
C LYS A 115 -12.21 1.30 14.75
N THR A 116 -12.18 1.24 13.42
CA THR A 116 -11.16 0.48 12.68
C THR A 116 -9.78 1.11 12.81
N ILE A 117 -9.71 2.45 12.78
CA ILE A 117 -8.44 3.17 12.96
C ILE A 117 -7.87 2.90 14.36
N VAL A 118 -8.70 3.06 15.39
CA VAL A 118 -8.31 2.80 16.78
C VAL A 118 -7.90 1.34 16.95
N LYS A 119 -8.63 0.38 16.37
CA LYS A 119 -8.27 -1.04 16.39
C LYS A 119 -6.89 -1.29 15.78
N GLU A 120 -6.66 -0.82 14.55
CA GLU A 120 -5.38 -1.03 13.85
C GLU A 120 -4.21 -0.36 14.62
N TRP A 121 -4.38 0.89 15.04
CA TRP A 121 -3.34 1.61 15.78
C TRP A 121 -3.07 0.96 17.13
N LEU A 122 -4.11 0.61 17.89
CA LEU A 122 -3.96 -0.10 19.15
C LEU A 122 -3.26 -1.45 18.97
N THR A 123 -3.62 -2.22 17.94
CA THR A 123 -2.93 -3.49 17.63
C THR A 123 -1.43 -3.25 17.41
N VAL A 124 -1.04 -2.21 16.66
CA VAL A 124 0.38 -1.86 16.44
C VAL A 124 1.07 -1.49 17.76
N LEU A 125 0.45 -0.64 18.58
CA LEU A 125 1.00 -0.23 19.88
C LEU A 125 1.20 -1.44 20.81
N LEU A 126 0.21 -2.31 20.93
CA LEU A 126 0.27 -3.48 21.81
C LEU A 126 1.24 -4.54 21.31
N SER A 127 1.37 -4.70 19.98
CA SER A 127 2.25 -5.71 19.36
C SER A 127 3.75 -5.47 19.62
N THR A 128 4.11 -4.32 20.18
CA THR A 128 5.49 -4.01 20.59
C THR A 128 5.96 -4.83 21.79
N GLN A 129 5.05 -5.26 22.67
CA GLN A 129 5.39 -6.07 23.85
C GLN A 129 4.48 -7.29 24.07
N LYS A 130 3.38 -7.41 23.32
CA LYS A 130 2.35 -8.44 23.52
C LYS A 130 2.02 -9.14 22.21
N THR A 131 1.57 -10.38 22.29
CA THR A 131 0.96 -11.11 21.18
C THR A 131 -0.52 -10.75 21.07
N VAL A 132 -0.93 -10.22 19.92
CA VAL A 132 -2.27 -9.63 19.75
C VAL A 132 -3.06 -10.36 18.67
N LEU A 133 -4.27 -10.79 19.00
CA LEU A 133 -5.29 -11.21 18.03
C LEU A 133 -6.22 -10.02 17.75
N SER A 134 -6.57 -9.76 16.48
CA SER A 134 -7.55 -8.72 16.14
C SER A 134 -8.42 -9.12 14.95
N ASN A 135 -9.59 -8.49 14.77
CA ASN A 135 -10.44 -8.80 13.61
C ASN A 135 -9.69 -8.51 12.30
N PRO A 136 -9.75 -9.39 11.30
CA PRO A 136 -9.29 -9.08 9.96
C PRO A 136 -10.19 -8.02 9.33
N LYS A 137 -9.60 -6.94 8.79
CA LYS A 137 -10.34 -5.87 8.09
C LYS A 137 -11.48 -5.31 8.98
N SER A 138 -12.69 -5.15 8.43
CA SER A 138 -13.88 -4.61 9.10
C SER A 138 -14.89 -5.68 9.53
N TYR A 139 -14.42 -6.84 10.00
CA TYR A 139 -15.27 -7.95 10.45
C TYR A 139 -15.92 -7.65 11.81
N ASN A 140 -16.84 -6.69 11.84
CA ASN A 140 -17.42 -6.12 13.06
C ASN A 140 -18.93 -6.37 13.24
N SER A 141 -19.54 -7.18 12.36
CA SER A 141 -20.96 -7.50 12.38
C SER A 141 -21.30 -8.71 13.26
N GLN A 142 -22.60 -9.04 13.34
CA GLN A 142 -23.14 -10.22 14.02
C GLN A 142 -22.47 -11.55 13.60
N LEU A 143 -21.97 -11.62 12.36
CA LEU A 143 -21.21 -12.76 11.84
C LEU A 143 -19.69 -12.54 11.87
N GLY A 144 -19.23 -11.32 11.59
CA GLY A 144 -17.79 -11.02 11.51
C GLY A 144 -17.08 -11.16 12.86
N VAL A 145 -17.72 -10.74 13.94
CA VAL A 145 -17.17 -10.83 15.30
C VAL A 145 -16.91 -12.28 15.73
N PRO A 146 -17.90 -13.21 15.69
CA PRO A 146 -17.64 -14.59 16.12
C PRO A 146 -16.57 -15.30 15.28
N LEU A 147 -16.50 -15.02 13.97
CA LEU A 147 -15.41 -15.54 13.11
C LEU A 147 -14.03 -15.01 13.51
N SER A 148 -13.96 -13.77 13.97
CA SER A 148 -12.71 -13.14 14.40
C SER A 148 -12.24 -13.61 15.77
N VAL A 149 -13.18 -13.96 16.65
CA VAL A 149 -12.90 -14.50 17.98
C VAL A 149 -12.54 -15.98 17.91
N TRP A 150 -13.06 -16.74 16.95
CA TRP A 150 -12.82 -18.18 16.86
C TRP A 150 -11.35 -18.65 16.98
N PRO A 151 -10.34 -17.95 16.39
CA PRO A 151 -8.93 -18.33 16.52
C PRO A 151 -8.34 -18.12 17.92
N ILE A 152 -9.06 -17.45 18.83
CA ILE A 152 -8.55 -17.08 20.15
C ILE A 152 -8.12 -18.31 20.95
N ASN A 153 -6.95 -18.19 21.56
CA ASN A 153 -6.31 -19.20 22.39
C ASN A 153 -5.20 -18.55 23.22
N ASN A 154 -4.66 -19.27 24.20
CA ASN A 154 -3.68 -18.76 25.16
C ASN A 154 -2.25 -18.53 24.59
N GLN A 155 -2.04 -18.63 23.28
CA GLN A 155 -0.84 -18.09 22.61
C GLN A 155 -0.91 -16.57 22.43
N PHE A 156 -2.11 -15.99 22.51
CA PHE A 156 -2.30 -14.55 22.48
C PHE A 156 -2.38 -14.01 23.91
N ASP A 157 -1.74 -12.86 24.15
CA ASP A 157 -1.88 -12.13 25.40
C ASP A 157 -3.18 -11.31 25.41
N ILE A 158 -3.54 -10.74 24.25
CA ILE A 158 -4.61 -9.76 24.10
C ILE A 158 -5.44 -10.02 22.83
N GLY A 159 -6.77 -9.93 22.96
CA GLY A 159 -7.70 -9.82 21.82
C GLY A 159 -8.20 -8.38 21.65
N VAL A 160 -8.03 -7.77 20.48
CA VAL A 160 -8.53 -6.42 20.16
C VAL A 160 -9.60 -6.51 19.08
N PHE A 161 -10.85 -6.28 19.46
CA PHE A 161 -11.98 -6.43 18.55
C PHE A 161 -12.82 -5.18 18.37
N GLU A 162 -13.26 -4.90 17.14
CA GLU A 162 -14.26 -3.87 16.88
C GLU A 162 -15.66 -4.48 16.68
N ALA A 163 -16.67 -3.78 17.21
CA ALA A 163 -18.07 -4.18 17.16
C ALA A 163 -18.94 -3.07 16.58
N GLY A 164 -19.73 -3.43 15.57
CA GLY A 164 -20.69 -2.56 14.88
C GLY A 164 -22.10 -3.14 14.96
N ILE A 165 -23.09 -2.25 14.94
CA ILE A 165 -24.52 -2.58 14.93
C ILE A 165 -25.21 -1.70 13.89
N SER A 166 -26.25 -2.26 13.28
CA SER A 166 -27.17 -1.57 12.38
C SER A 166 -28.56 -1.40 13.01
N HIS A 167 -28.97 -2.32 13.89
CA HIS A 167 -30.28 -2.32 14.54
C HIS A 167 -30.16 -2.40 16.08
N PRO A 168 -31.21 -2.03 16.81
CA PRO A 168 -31.31 -2.31 18.24
C PRO A 168 -31.17 -3.81 18.57
N GLU A 169 -30.82 -4.12 19.81
CA GLU A 169 -30.63 -5.47 20.37
C GLU A 169 -29.43 -6.28 19.84
N GLU A 170 -28.83 -5.86 18.74
CA GLU A 170 -27.64 -6.48 18.16
C GLU A 170 -26.41 -6.42 19.06
N MET A 171 -26.27 -5.37 19.88
CA MET A 171 -25.05 -5.19 20.67
C MET A 171 -24.96 -6.19 21.82
N ALA A 172 -26.11 -6.55 22.41
CA ALA A 172 -26.18 -7.54 23.47
C ALA A 172 -25.72 -8.93 23.00
N ASN A 173 -25.90 -9.26 21.72
CA ASN A 173 -25.38 -10.51 21.16
C ASN A 173 -23.85 -10.46 21.03
N LEU A 174 -23.30 -9.32 20.61
CA LEU A 174 -21.83 -9.16 20.49
C LEU A 174 -21.14 -9.14 21.85
N GLU A 175 -21.78 -8.59 22.88
CA GLU A 175 -21.25 -8.59 24.25
C GLU A 175 -21.06 -10.02 24.78
N LYS A 176 -22.04 -10.90 24.57
CA LYS A 176 -21.96 -12.32 24.98
C LYS A 176 -20.80 -13.07 24.31
N ILE A 177 -20.39 -12.63 23.12
CA ILE A 177 -19.28 -13.22 22.36
C ILE A 177 -17.95 -12.66 22.85
N LEU A 178 -17.85 -11.34 22.98
CA LEU A 178 -16.58 -10.65 23.23
C LEU A 178 -16.18 -10.66 24.71
N LYS A 179 -17.16 -10.56 25.62
CA LYS A 179 -16.97 -10.44 27.09
C LYS A 179 -15.74 -9.57 27.42
N PRO A 180 -15.75 -8.29 27.02
CA PRO A 180 -14.55 -7.48 27.05
C PRO A 180 -14.14 -7.13 28.48
N ASN A 181 -12.84 -7.02 28.71
CA ASN A 181 -12.26 -6.49 29.95
C ASN A 181 -12.16 -4.96 29.87
N ILE A 182 -11.77 -4.45 28.70
CA ILE A 182 -11.63 -3.01 28.46
C ILE A 182 -12.51 -2.61 27.29
N GLY A 183 -13.32 -1.57 27.49
CA GLY A 183 -14.10 -0.93 26.45
C GLY A 183 -13.43 0.34 25.94
N ILE A 184 -13.55 0.59 24.64
CA ILE A 184 -13.26 1.89 24.02
C ILE A 184 -14.51 2.37 23.30
N PHE A 185 -15.04 3.50 23.76
CA PHE A 185 -16.16 4.19 23.13
C PHE A 185 -15.62 5.37 22.32
N THR A 186 -15.52 5.20 21.01
CA THR A 186 -15.08 6.24 20.08
C THR A 186 -16.23 7.18 19.69
N ASN A 187 -15.98 8.14 18.81
CA ASN A 187 -16.95 9.18 18.47
C ASN A 187 -18.27 8.65 17.87
N ILE A 188 -19.35 9.34 18.23
CA ILE A 188 -20.69 9.17 17.69
C ILE A 188 -20.91 10.15 16.54
N GLY A 189 -21.68 9.69 15.55
CA GLY A 189 -22.01 10.39 14.31
C GLY A 189 -23.20 9.71 13.63
N SER A 190 -23.61 10.23 12.47
CA SER A 190 -24.87 9.91 11.78
C SER A 190 -25.06 8.48 11.24
N ALA A 191 -24.01 7.65 11.23
CA ALA A 191 -24.09 6.30 10.63
C ALA A 191 -25.19 5.41 11.26
N HIS A 192 -26.16 4.93 10.47
CA HIS A 192 -27.32 4.13 10.91
C HIS A 192 -28.33 4.87 11.82
N GLU A 193 -28.31 6.20 11.85
CA GLU A 193 -29.25 6.98 12.70
C GLU A 193 -30.72 6.67 12.42
N ASP A 194 -31.10 6.40 11.16
CA ASP A 194 -32.50 6.09 10.76
C ASP A 194 -33.08 4.81 11.39
N GLN A 195 -32.24 3.92 11.92
CA GLN A 195 -32.67 2.67 12.56
C GLN A 195 -32.84 2.80 14.08
N PHE A 196 -32.55 3.99 14.63
CA PHE A 196 -32.70 4.30 16.04
C PHE A 196 -33.66 5.48 16.20
N GLU A 197 -34.48 5.43 17.23
CA GLU A 197 -35.43 6.49 17.58
C GLU A 197 -34.74 7.80 17.97
N SER A 198 -33.52 7.70 18.49
CA SER A 198 -32.72 8.86 18.88
C SER A 198 -31.23 8.53 18.98
N LEU A 199 -30.40 9.58 18.96
CA LEU A 199 -28.97 9.47 19.24
C LEU A 199 -28.69 8.88 20.64
N GLU A 200 -29.54 9.20 21.62
CA GLU A 200 -29.47 8.62 22.97
C GLU A 200 -29.70 7.11 22.95
N GLN A 201 -30.75 6.63 22.26
CA GLN A 201 -31.01 5.20 22.13
C GLN A 201 -29.82 4.47 21.49
N LYS A 202 -29.22 5.05 20.45
CA LYS A 202 -28.04 4.49 19.78
C LYS A 202 -26.81 4.42 20.68
N ILE A 203 -26.58 5.44 21.50
CA ILE A 203 -25.49 5.42 22.50
C ILE A 203 -25.78 4.34 23.53
N LEU A 204 -26.98 4.28 24.09
CA LEU A 204 -27.38 3.27 25.07
C LEU A 204 -27.26 1.85 24.53
N GLU A 205 -27.65 1.62 23.27
CA GLU A 205 -27.47 0.33 22.61
C GLU A 205 -25.99 -0.03 22.51
N LYS A 206 -25.11 0.91 22.10
CA LYS A 206 -23.66 0.69 22.04
C LYS A 206 -23.04 0.44 23.41
N LEU A 207 -23.54 1.10 24.46
CA LEU A 207 -23.07 0.91 25.83
C LEU A 207 -23.35 -0.49 26.37
N LYS A 208 -24.32 -1.23 25.81
CA LYS A 208 -24.55 -2.64 26.17
C LYS A 208 -23.30 -3.50 25.96
N LEU A 209 -22.43 -3.16 25.01
CA LEU A 209 -21.16 -3.87 24.79
C LEU A 209 -20.26 -3.87 26.03
N PHE A 210 -20.39 -2.85 26.87
CA PHE A 210 -19.52 -2.58 28.00
C PHE A 210 -20.17 -2.87 29.34
N ALA A 211 -21.34 -3.53 29.35
CA ALA A 211 -22.12 -3.76 30.56
C ALA A 211 -21.30 -4.44 31.68
N HIS A 212 -20.39 -5.36 31.31
CA HIS A 212 -19.56 -6.12 32.22
C HIS A 212 -18.05 -5.83 32.09
N CYS A 213 -17.67 -4.75 31.39
CA CYS A 213 -16.26 -4.36 31.28
C CYS A 213 -15.72 -3.77 32.58
N ASP A 214 -14.47 -4.11 32.93
CA ASP A 214 -13.75 -3.57 34.08
C ASP A 214 -13.51 -2.06 33.95
N SER A 215 -13.13 -1.62 32.75
CA SER A 215 -12.86 -0.21 32.46
C SER A 215 -13.37 0.23 31.08
N LEU A 216 -13.72 1.53 30.96
CA LEU A 216 -14.19 2.16 29.74
C LEU A 216 -13.43 3.45 29.45
N ILE A 217 -12.83 3.53 28.26
CA ILE A 217 -12.10 4.69 27.75
C ILE A 217 -13.00 5.46 26.79
N TYR A 218 -13.16 6.77 27.00
CA TYR A 218 -13.99 7.64 26.17
C TYR A 218 -13.59 9.12 26.28
N ASP A 219 -13.92 9.89 25.24
CA ASP A 219 -13.84 11.35 25.23
C ASP A 219 -14.98 11.95 26.05
N CYS A 220 -14.67 12.60 27.18
CA CYS A 220 -15.70 13.23 28.00
C CYS A 220 -16.03 14.68 27.62
N ASP A 221 -15.35 15.24 26.61
CA ASP A 221 -15.74 16.54 26.04
C ASP A 221 -17.05 16.42 25.22
N ASP A 222 -17.41 15.21 24.76
CA ASP A 222 -18.76 14.90 24.27
C ASP A 222 -19.73 14.77 25.46
N LYS A 223 -20.44 15.86 25.74
CA LYS A 223 -21.37 15.95 26.89
C LYS A 223 -22.47 14.90 26.86
N LEU A 224 -22.99 14.53 25.69
CA LEU A 224 -24.09 13.56 25.61
C LEU A 224 -23.57 12.15 25.93
N VAL A 225 -22.48 11.75 25.28
CA VAL A 225 -21.82 10.46 25.55
C VAL A 225 -21.39 10.38 27.01
N SER A 226 -20.74 11.43 27.52
CA SER A 226 -20.29 11.52 28.91
C SER A 226 -21.44 11.37 29.91
N ASN A 227 -22.53 12.12 29.74
CA ASN A 227 -23.70 12.03 30.62
C ASN A 227 -24.33 10.63 30.64
N LEU A 228 -24.43 9.98 29.48
CA LEU A 228 -25.01 8.64 29.37
C LEU A 228 -24.09 7.57 29.97
N ILE A 229 -22.77 7.67 29.75
CA ILE A 229 -21.80 6.79 30.40
C ILE A 229 -21.83 6.95 31.91
N GLU A 230 -21.87 8.20 32.43
CA GLU A 230 -21.95 8.44 33.87
C GLU A 230 -23.21 7.83 34.52
N LYS A 231 -24.33 7.92 33.80
CA LYS A 231 -25.62 7.41 34.28
C LYS A 231 -25.71 5.89 34.23
N HIS A 232 -25.20 5.26 33.17
CA HIS A 232 -25.47 3.85 32.85
C HIS A 232 -24.29 2.89 33.06
N TYR A 233 -23.04 3.36 32.99
CA TYR A 233 -21.85 2.51 33.18
C TYR A 233 -21.32 2.61 34.63
N ARG A 234 -20.97 1.46 35.21
CA ARG A 234 -20.60 1.33 36.63
C ARG A 234 -19.13 0.95 36.88
N GLY A 235 -18.39 0.53 35.86
CA GLY A 235 -16.97 0.19 35.98
C GLY A 235 -16.05 1.41 36.04
N GLU A 236 -14.73 1.18 35.95
CA GLU A 236 -13.73 2.23 35.99
C GLU A 236 -13.82 3.11 34.73
N LYS A 237 -14.02 4.42 34.91
CA LYS A 237 -14.11 5.38 33.81
C LYS A 237 -12.75 6.02 33.58
N LEU A 238 -12.17 5.73 32.42
CA LEU A 238 -10.94 6.37 31.91
C LEU A 238 -11.34 7.49 30.95
N SER A 239 -11.99 8.51 31.50
CA SER A 239 -12.46 9.67 30.76
C SER A 239 -11.30 10.61 30.44
N TRP A 240 -11.09 10.91 29.17
CA TRP A 240 -10.07 11.86 28.75
C TRP A 240 -10.70 13.14 28.20
N SER A 241 -10.02 14.27 28.39
CA SER A 241 -10.51 15.59 28.03
C SER A 241 -9.38 16.50 27.54
N LYS A 242 -9.65 17.27 26.49
CA LYS A 242 -8.83 18.42 26.09
C LYS A 242 -9.20 19.69 26.84
N SER A 243 -10.44 19.78 27.32
CA SER A 243 -10.97 20.95 28.05
C SER A 243 -10.66 20.95 29.56
N GLY A 244 -10.15 19.83 30.09
CA GLY A 244 -9.64 19.70 31.46
C GLY A 244 -10.61 19.07 32.47
N THR A 245 -11.74 18.52 32.04
CA THR A 245 -12.79 17.98 32.93
C THR A 245 -12.74 16.47 33.19
N GLY A 246 -11.88 15.74 32.45
CA GLY A 246 -11.74 14.29 32.54
C GLY A 246 -10.72 13.81 33.57
N THR A 247 -10.74 12.50 33.85
CA THR A 247 -9.73 11.81 34.68
C THR A 247 -8.31 11.83 34.07
N ILE A 248 -8.23 12.02 32.75
CA ILE A 248 -7.00 12.12 31.98
C ILE A 248 -7.04 13.43 31.21
N GLN A 249 -6.06 14.30 31.45
CA GLN A 249 -5.96 15.56 30.70
C GLN A 249 -5.07 15.35 29.48
N VAL A 250 -5.52 15.82 28.32
CA VAL A 250 -4.83 15.62 27.04
C VAL A 250 -4.62 16.96 26.36
N ALA A 251 -3.38 17.29 26.02
CA ALA A 251 -3.04 18.51 25.31
C ALA A 251 -2.17 18.21 24.08
N LYS A 252 -2.46 18.86 22.95
CA LYS A 252 -1.54 18.91 21.82
C LYS A 252 -0.61 20.10 22.00
N VAL A 253 0.70 19.84 22.06
CA VAL A 253 1.73 20.87 22.17
C VAL A 253 2.73 20.64 21.03
N ASN A 254 2.68 21.48 20.00
CA ASN A 254 3.43 21.30 18.75
C ASN A 254 3.14 19.93 18.10
N GLU A 255 4.17 19.10 17.94
CA GLU A 255 4.13 17.73 17.39
C GLU A 255 3.88 16.65 18.46
N TRP A 256 3.65 17.07 19.71
CA TRP A 256 3.51 16.16 20.84
C TRP A 256 2.07 16.09 21.34
N ILE A 257 1.66 14.89 21.73
CA ILE A 257 0.48 14.62 22.54
C ILE A 257 0.96 14.42 23.98
N GLN A 258 0.56 15.33 24.87
CA GLN A 258 0.83 15.25 26.30
C GLN A 258 -0.40 14.71 27.01
N LEU A 259 -0.20 13.71 27.89
CA LEU A 259 -1.24 13.13 28.73
C LEU A 259 -0.84 13.23 30.20
N GLU A 260 -1.74 13.71 31.05
CA GLU A 260 -1.59 13.67 32.51
C GLU A 260 -2.52 12.61 33.09
N TRP A 261 -1.95 11.57 33.72
CA TRP A 261 -2.73 10.48 34.31
C TRP A 261 -2.07 9.94 35.59
N LYS A 262 -2.85 9.87 36.69
CA LYS A 262 -2.41 9.37 38.01
C LYS A 262 -1.09 10.02 38.49
N SER A 263 -0.99 11.34 38.37
CA SER A 263 0.20 12.15 38.72
C SER A 263 1.45 11.89 37.85
N ASN A 264 1.32 11.15 36.75
CA ASN A 264 2.38 10.98 35.75
C ASN A 264 2.06 11.82 34.51
N SER A 265 3.11 12.40 33.94
CA SER A 265 3.06 13.13 32.67
C SER A 265 3.72 12.29 31.59
N TYR A 266 2.96 12.00 30.53
CA TYR A 266 3.43 11.26 29.36
C TYR A 266 3.46 12.18 28.15
N ARG A 267 4.47 12.01 27.29
CA ARG A 267 4.60 12.76 26.04
C ARG A 267 4.93 11.83 24.89
N PHE A 268 4.14 11.93 23.83
CA PHE A 268 4.30 11.12 22.63
C PHE A 268 4.39 12.00 21.38
N SER A 269 5.38 11.75 20.54
CA SER A 269 5.50 12.37 19.22
C SER A 269 4.59 11.64 18.26
N PHE A 270 3.67 12.37 17.64
CA PHE A 270 2.79 11.84 16.62
C PHE A 270 2.34 13.01 15.75
N GLU A 271 2.68 13.01 14.47
CA GLU A 271 2.31 14.05 13.51
C GLU A 271 0.86 13.86 13.04
N PRO A 272 -0.14 14.54 13.63
CA PRO A 272 -1.54 14.29 13.31
C PRO A 272 -1.94 15.13 12.11
N THR A 273 -2.59 14.53 11.13
CA THR A 273 -3.12 15.25 9.95
C THR A 273 -4.38 16.06 10.27
N ASP A 274 -5.11 15.70 11.32
CA ASP A 274 -6.42 16.26 11.66
C ASP A 274 -6.84 15.97 13.12
N GLU A 275 -7.94 16.58 13.56
CA GLU A 275 -8.44 16.42 14.93
C GLU A 275 -8.94 15.01 15.25
N ALA A 276 -9.58 14.32 14.30
CA ALA A 276 -10.08 12.97 14.53
C ALA A 276 -8.91 11.99 14.74
N SER A 277 -7.80 12.21 14.04
CA SER A 277 -6.56 11.46 14.26
C SER A 277 -6.03 11.62 15.69
N ILE A 278 -6.07 12.84 16.25
CA ILE A 278 -5.67 13.08 17.66
C ILE A 278 -6.60 12.32 18.61
N GLN A 279 -7.91 12.34 18.38
CA GLN A 279 -8.85 11.61 19.23
C GLN A 279 -8.62 10.10 19.15
N ASN A 280 -8.47 9.55 17.93
CA ASN A 280 -8.26 8.12 17.72
C ASN A 280 -6.96 7.62 18.38
N VAL A 281 -5.85 8.35 18.21
CA VAL A 281 -4.57 7.96 18.81
C VAL A 281 -4.59 8.09 20.33
N THR A 282 -5.31 9.08 20.87
CA THR A 282 -5.49 9.25 22.32
C THR A 282 -6.16 8.04 22.96
N HIS A 283 -7.25 7.52 22.35
CA HIS A 283 -7.88 6.28 22.81
C HIS A 283 -6.90 5.10 22.83
N ALA A 284 -6.09 4.96 21.77
CA ALA A 284 -5.12 3.88 21.65
C ALA A 284 -3.99 3.98 22.68
N ILE A 285 -3.42 5.17 22.88
CA ILE A 285 -2.34 5.41 23.87
C ILE A 285 -2.85 5.13 25.29
N ILE A 286 -4.02 5.63 25.66
CA ILE A 286 -4.59 5.41 27.01
C ILE A 286 -4.81 3.92 27.26
N CYS A 287 -5.34 3.19 26.27
CA CYS A 287 -5.53 1.75 26.37
C CYS A 287 -4.20 1.00 26.52
N ALA A 288 -3.18 1.35 25.72
CA ALA A 288 -1.86 0.76 25.82
C ALA A 288 -1.21 1.01 27.20
N LEU A 289 -1.30 2.23 27.72
CA LEU A 289 -0.82 2.56 29.07
C LEU A 289 -1.59 1.77 30.14
N LYS A 290 -2.92 1.63 30.02
CA LYS A 290 -3.75 0.84 30.95
C LYS A 290 -3.38 -0.63 30.95
N LEU A 291 -2.99 -1.16 29.80
CA LEU A 291 -2.51 -2.54 29.63
C LEU A 291 -1.05 -2.74 30.04
N GLY A 292 -0.40 -1.68 30.53
CA GLY A 292 0.97 -1.72 31.06
C GLY A 292 2.05 -1.71 29.99
N ILE A 293 1.75 -1.27 28.76
CA ILE A 293 2.79 -1.04 27.76
C ILE A 293 3.62 0.16 28.18
N GLU A 294 4.94 0.01 28.19
CA GLU A 294 5.82 1.09 28.64
C GLU A 294 5.83 2.24 27.60
N PRO A 295 5.96 3.51 28.03
CA PRO A 295 5.87 4.67 27.15
C PRO A 295 6.85 4.63 25.96
N GLU A 296 8.05 4.09 26.15
CA GLU A 296 9.05 3.97 25.10
C GLU A 296 8.59 3.05 23.96
N PHE A 297 7.94 1.93 24.28
CA PHE A 297 7.39 1.01 23.30
C PHE A 297 6.12 1.54 22.64
N ILE A 298 5.30 2.30 23.37
CA ILE A 298 4.18 3.05 22.77
C ILE A 298 4.73 4.02 21.70
N GLN A 299 5.79 4.76 22.00
CA GLN A 299 6.41 5.66 21.02
C GLN A 299 6.97 4.91 19.81
N GLN A 300 7.61 3.75 20.01
CA GLN A 300 8.07 2.90 18.92
C GLN A 300 6.91 2.43 18.03
N GLY A 301 5.79 2.03 18.63
CA GLY A 301 4.58 1.65 17.91
C GLY A 301 3.98 2.81 17.12
N LEU A 302 3.92 4.02 17.70
CA LEU A 302 3.45 5.22 17.01
C LEU A 302 4.28 5.52 15.75
N ASN A 303 5.60 5.33 15.81
CA ASN A 303 6.49 5.51 14.66
C ASN A 303 6.26 4.47 13.54
N GLN A 304 5.58 3.36 13.83
CA GLN A 304 5.27 2.29 12.88
C GLN A 304 3.85 2.36 12.33
N ILE A 305 3.01 3.26 12.85
CA ILE A 305 1.64 3.43 12.38
C ILE A 305 1.66 3.84 10.91
N LYS A 306 0.99 3.04 10.08
CA LYS A 306 0.74 3.35 8.67
C LYS A 306 -0.63 4.01 8.53
N PRO A 307 -0.81 4.89 7.51
CA PRO A 307 -2.14 5.33 7.12
C PRO A 307 -3.04 4.12 6.81
N VAL A 308 -4.20 4.03 7.45
CA VAL A 308 -5.16 2.94 7.19
C VAL A 308 -5.75 3.17 5.80
N GLN A 309 -5.39 2.29 4.84
CA GLN A 309 -6.01 2.24 3.50
C GLN A 309 -7.52 2.08 3.69
N MET A 310 -8.37 2.99 3.15
CA MET A 310 -9.84 2.86 2.92
C MET A 310 -10.63 4.19 3.05
N ARG A 311 -10.01 5.38 3.15
CA ARG A 311 -10.73 6.67 3.05
C ARG A 311 -9.92 7.69 2.24
N LEU A 312 -10.58 8.37 1.29
CA LEU A 312 -9.96 9.36 0.39
C LEU A 312 -8.68 8.84 -0.26
N GLU A 313 -8.72 7.57 -0.69
CA GLU A 313 -7.57 6.91 -1.28
C GLU A 313 -7.44 7.34 -2.75
N LEU A 314 -6.30 7.94 -3.11
CA LEU A 314 -5.94 8.22 -4.49
C LEU A 314 -5.32 6.97 -5.14
N LYS A 315 -6.06 6.35 -6.06
CA LYS A 315 -5.68 5.16 -6.83
C LYS A 315 -5.36 5.54 -8.27
N ARG A 316 -4.54 4.73 -8.94
CA ARG A 316 -4.43 4.79 -10.41
C ARG A 316 -5.64 4.12 -11.05
N GLY A 317 -6.33 4.85 -11.91
CA GLY A 317 -7.42 4.36 -12.74
C GLY A 317 -6.92 3.91 -14.11
N VAL A 318 -7.67 3.04 -14.76
CA VAL A 318 -7.47 2.66 -16.16
C VAL A 318 -7.50 3.92 -17.04
N GLN A 319 -6.94 3.83 -18.25
CA GLN A 319 -6.98 4.93 -19.22
C GLN A 319 -6.31 6.24 -18.74
N GLY A 320 -5.30 6.13 -17.86
CA GLY A 320 -4.55 7.28 -17.33
C GLY A 320 -5.33 8.10 -16.29
N ASN A 321 -6.46 7.59 -15.80
CA ASN A 321 -7.26 8.27 -14.78
C ASN A 321 -6.61 8.16 -13.40
N PHE A 322 -7.03 9.02 -12.49
CA PHE A 322 -6.79 8.88 -11.05
C PHE A 322 -8.13 8.82 -10.34
N ILE A 323 -8.24 7.99 -9.32
CA ILE A 323 -9.50 7.72 -8.62
C ILE A 323 -9.34 8.06 -7.16
N ILE A 324 -10.17 8.98 -6.65
CA ILE A 324 -10.35 9.21 -5.22
C ILE A 324 -11.52 8.35 -4.78
N ASP A 325 -11.25 7.30 -4.02
CA ASP A 325 -12.26 6.36 -3.55
C ASP A 325 -12.80 6.78 -2.16
N ASP A 326 -14.08 7.16 -2.14
CA ASP A 326 -14.86 7.46 -0.93
C ASP A 326 -16.25 6.77 -0.99
N THR A 327 -16.26 5.50 -1.36
CA THR A 327 -17.46 4.69 -1.68
C THR A 327 -18.27 4.20 -0.47
N TYR A 328 -17.96 4.63 0.76
CA TYR A 328 -18.52 4.02 1.98
C TYR A 328 -19.68 4.80 2.63
N ASN A 329 -19.74 6.12 2.46
CA ASN A 329 -20.81 6.96 3.01
C ASN A 329 -21.12 8.17 2.12
N ASN A 330 -22.40 8.48 1.94
CA ASN A 330 -22.87 9.60 1.14
C ASN A 330 -23.76 10.55 1.95
N ASP A 331 -23.11 11.45 2.68
CA ASP A 331 -23.72 12.64 3.28
C ASP A 331 -23.11 13.92 2.70
N LEU A 332 -23.84 15.04 2.78
CA LEU A 332 -23.42 16.33 2.21
C LEU A 332 -22.14 16.87 2.88
N ALA A 333 -22.00 16.66 4.19
CA ALA A 333 -20.80 17.08 4.93
C ALA A 333 -19.54 16.34 4.48
N GLY A 334 -19.64 15.03 4.25
CA GLY A 334 -18.58 14.19 3.73
C GLY A 334 -18.30 14.45 2.25
N LEU A 335 -19.30 14.84 1.46
CA LEU A 335 -19.11 15.22 0.06
C LEU A 335 -18.26 16.49 -0.05
N ASN A 336 -18.54 17.50 0.77
CA ASN A 336 -17.74 18.72 0.83
C ASN A 336 -16.25 18.45 1.14
N LYS A 337 -15.98 17.53 2.06
CA LYS A 337 -14.61 17.12 2.43
C LYS A 337 -13.90 16.43 1.26
N ALA A 338 -14.59 15.48 0.61
CA ALA A 338 -14.05 14.76 -0.53
C ALA A 338 -13.77 15.67 -1.72
N LEU A 339 -14.67 16.62 -2.01
CA LEU A 339 -14.47 17.64 -3.04
C LEU A 339 -13.30 18.57 -2.72
N SER A 340 -13.13 18.98 -1.46
CA SER A 340 -11.99 19.81 -1.05
C SER A 340 -10.66 19.05 -1.13
N PHE A 341 -10.66 17.74 -0.86
CA PHE A 341 -9.49 16.90 -1.07
C PHE A 341 -9.14 16.74 -2.56
N MET A 342 -10.15 16.55 -3.42
CA MET A 342 -9.99 16.51 -4.87
C MET A 342 -9.46 17.84 -5.43
N GLU A 343 -9.88 18.97 -4.87
CA GLU A 343 -9.41 20.31 -5.24
C GLU A 343 -7.91 20.50 -5.00
N GLN A 344 -7.36 19.89 -3.94
CA GLN A 344 -5.94 19.96 -3.60
C GLN A 344 -5.03 19.15 -4.56
N GLN A 345 -5.60 18.27 -5.39
CA GLN A 345 -4.85 17.47 -6.36
C GLN A 345 -4.67 18.27 -7.67
N SER A 346 -3.77 19.25 -7.67
CA SER A 346 -3.59 20.26 -8.73
C SER A 346 -2.92 19.75 -10.02
N SER A 347 -2.73 18.44 -10.18
CA SER A 347 -2.02 17.82 -11.32
C SER A 347 -2.94 17.42 -12.49
N HIS A 348 -4.26 17.55 -12.36
CA HIS A 348 -5.22 17.08 -13.36
C HIS A 348 -6.14 18.21 -13.83
N GLU A 349 -6.22 18.41 -15.15
CA GLU A 349 -7.01 19.48 -15.76
C GLU A 349 -8.52 19.18 -15.81
N LYS A 350 -8.93 17.91 -15.69
CA LYS A 350 -10.34 17.49 -15.77
C LYS A 350 -10.77 16.68 -14.54
N LYS A 351 -11.87 17.09 -13.92
CA LYS A 351 -12.44 16.53 -12.69
C LYS A 351 -13.84 15.96 -12.92
N THR A 352 -14.00 14.67 -12.68
CA THR A 352 -15.29 13.97 -12.72
C THR A 352 -15.72 13.55 -11.31
N LEU A 353 -16.98 13.79 -10.95
CA LEU A 353 -17.62 13.23 -9.76
C LEU A 353 -18.58 12.12 -10.18
N ILE A 354 -18.40 10.91 -9.63
CA ILE A 354 -19.39 9.84 -9.67
C ILE A 354 -20.12 9.84 -8.32
N LEU A 355 -21.42 10.15 -8.33
CA LEU A 355 -22.22 10.34 -7.13
C LEU A 355 -23.45 9.42 -7.17
N SER A 356 -23.72 8.68 -6.09
CA SER A 356 -25.01 7.98 -5.95
C SER A 356 -26.10 8.86 -5.33
N ASP A 357 -27.35 8.41 -5.36
CA ASP A 357 -28.41 9.00 -4.56
C ASP A 357 -28.08 9.01 -3.05
N PHE A 358 -28.74 9.93 -2.35
CA PHE A 358 -28.76 10.00 -0.90
C PHE A 358 -29.90 9.11 -0.37
N ILE A 359 -29.59 8.19 0.55
CA ILE A 359 -30.60 7.28 1.13
C ILE A 359 -31.31 7.92 2.32
N GLN A 360 -30.57 8.71 3.10
CA GLN A 360 -30.90 9.05 4.49
C GLN A 360 -31.60 10.41 4.64
N SER A 361 -31.95 11.08 3.53
CA SER A 361 -32.61 12.39 3.55
C SER A 361 -33.67 12.49 2.46
N LYS A 362 -34.81 13.13 2.78
CA LYS A 362 -35.72 13.65 1.75
C LYS A 362 -35.02 14.84 1.08
N VAL A 363 -34.22 14.56 0.06
CA VAL A 363 -33.53 15.59 -0.72
C VAL A 363 -34.54 16.35 -1.54
N SER A 364 -34.57 17.67 -1.38
CA SER A 364 -35.44 18.55 -2.15
C SER A 364 -34.77 18.99 -3.44
N ILE A 365 -35.56 19.52 -4.38
CA ILE A 365 -35.03 20.18 -5.58
C ILE A 365 -34.07 21.33 -5.22
N ALA A 366 -34.30 22.02 -4.09
CA ALA A 366 -33.41 23.09 -3.63
C ALA A 366 -32.02 22.54 -3.24
N ASP A 367 -31.96 21.35 -2.63
CA ASP A 367 -30.70 20.72 -2.26
C ASP A 367 -29.88 20.32 -3.48
N PHE A 368 -30.52 19.87 -4.56
CA PHE A 368 -29.83 19.58 -5.83
C PHE A 368 -29.32 20.85 -6.52
N ARG A 369 -30.03 21.98 -6.41
CA ARG A 369 -29.51 23.27 -6.89
C ARG A 369 -28.30 23.73 -6.08
N ASN A 370 -28.34 23.61 -4.76
CA ASN A 370 -27.20 23.91 -3.89
C ASN A 370 -26.02 22.99 -4.20
N LEU A 371 -26.27 21.70 -4.49
CA LEU A 371 -25.25 20.77 -4.93
C LEU A 371 -24.64 21.21 -6.26
N ASN A 372 -25.44 21.62 -7.25
CA ASN A 372 -24.92 22.15 -8.51
C ASN A 372 -24.00 23.36 -8.30
N GLU A 373 -24.41 24.33 -7.49
CA GLU A 373 -23.58 25.49 -7.15
C GLU A 373 -22.26 25.09 -6.48
N LEU A 374 -22.32 24.12 -5.56
CA LEU A 374 -21.14 23.57 -4.90
C LEU A 374 -20.18 22.91 -5.91
N LEU A 375 -20.68 22.05 -6.81
CA LEU A 375 -19.86 21.37 -7.80
C LEU A 375 -19.14 22.35 -8.74
N ILE A 376 -19.84 23.41 -9.16
CA ILE A 376 -19.25 24.50 -9.97
C ILE A 376 -18.18 25.23 -9.18
N SER A 377 -18.46 25.61 -7.92
CA SER A 377 -17.50 26.32 -7.07
C SER A 377 -16.22 25.52 -6.82
N LYS A 378 -16.30 24.19 -6.86
CA LYS A 378 -15.18 23.25 -6.69
C LYS A 378 -14.48 22.87 -8.00
N GLY A 379 -14.92 23.43 -9.12
CA GLY A 379 -14.33 23.20 -10.44
C GLY A 379 -14.53 21.77 -10.95
N ILE A 380 -15.69 21.16 -10.68
CA ILE A 380 -16.05 19.85 -11.24
C ILE A 380 -16.54 20.04 -12.68
N ASP A 381 -15.90 19.36 -13.63
CA ASP A 381 -16.22 19.45 -15.06
C ASP A 381 -17.39 18.54 -15.44
N ARG A 382 -17.50 17.37 -14.78
CA ARG A 382 -18.50 16.36 -15.08
C ARG A 382 -19.07 15.69 -13.84
N LEU A 383 -20.39 15.50 -13.84
CA LEU A 383 -21.12 14.69 -12.86
C LEU A 383 -21.68 13.43 -13.55
N ILE A 384 -21.45 12.28 -12.93
CA ILE A 384 -22.09 11.01 -13.27
C ILE A 384 -22.96 10.63 -12.06
N GLY A 385 -24.28 10.80 -12.19
CA GLY A 385 -25.24 10.50 -11.14
C GLY A 385 -25.80 9.08 -11.27
N ILE A 386 -25.83 8.34 -10.16
CA ILE A 386 -26.33 6.96 -10.10
C ILE A 386 -27.47 6.86 -9.09
N GLY A 387 -28.70 6.71 -9.59
CA GLY A 387 -29.90 6.54 -8.79
C GLY A 387 -31.08 7.37 -9.30
N PRO A 388 -32.31 6.96 -8.96
CA PRO A 388 -33.54 7.59 -9.43
C PRO A 388 -33.72 9.06 -8.99
N GLN A 389 -33.22 9.47 -7.83
CA GLN A 389 -33.39 10.85 -7.34
C GLN A 389 -32.52 11.83 -8.12
N LEU A 390 -31.24 11.52 -8.31
CA LEU A 390 -30.30 12.30 -9.11
C LEU A 390 -30.78 12.39 -10.56
N MET A 391 -31.26 11.28 -11.12
CA MET A 391 -31.81 11.23 -12.47
C MET A 391 -33.05 12.14 -12.61
N ALA A 392 -33.98 12.10 -11.65
CA ALA A 392 -35.14 13.00 -11.65
C ALA A 392 -34.76 14.49 -11.50
N ALA A 393 -33.62 14.76 -10.86
CA ALA A 393 -33.08 16.10 -10.64
C ALA A 393 -32.11 16.58 -11.72
N GLU A 394 -31.99 15.89 -12.86
CA GLU A 394 -31.07 16.23 -13.96
C GLU A 394 -31.14 17.71 -14.36
N HIS A 395 -32.35 18.26 -14.45
CA HIS A 395 -32.63 19.65 -14.80
C HIS A 395 -32.08 20.70 -13.81
N CYS A 396 -31.60 20.29 -12.63
CA CYS A 396 -30.98 21.17 -11.65
C CYS A 396 -29.48 21.40 -11.90
N PHE A 397 -28.85 20.61 -12.77
CA PHE A 397 -27.42 20.64 -13.00
C PHE A 397 -27.07 21.35 -14.31
N SER A 398 -26.08 22.24 -14.27
CA SER A 398 -25.66 23.03 -15.44
C SER A 398 -24.27 22.65 -15.98
N LEU A 399 -23.54 21.77 -15.29
CA LEU A 399 -22.30 21.17 -15.79
C LEU A 399 -22.58 19.94 -16.68
N LYS A 400 -21.53 19.34 -17.27
CA LYS A 400 -21.70 18.13 -18.08
C LYS A 400 -22.19 16.97 -17.19
N THR A 401 -23.31 16.35 -17.54
CA THR A 401 -23.95 15.33 -16.72
C THR A 401 -24.25 14.04 -17.48
N HIS A 402 -24.23 12.91 -16.78
CA HIS A 402 -24.77 11.63 -17.22
C HIS A 402 -25.49 10.97 -16.03
N PHE A 403 -26.67 10.41 -16.25
CA PHE A 403 -27.45 9.78 -15.18
C PHE A 403 -27.79 8.33 -15.51
N PHE A 404 -27.77 7.48 -14.50
CA PHE A 404 -28.08 6.06 -14.58
C PHE A 404 -29.03 5.68 -13.44
N GLN A 405 -29.96 4.77 -13.70
CA GLN A 405 -30.94 4.34 -12.71
C GLN A 405 -30.29 3.54 -11.57
N ASN A 406 -29.22 2.81 -11.87
CA ASN A 406 -28.46 2.01 -10.91
C ASN A 406 -27.02 1.76 -11.38
N THR A 407 -26.23 1.16 -10.50
CA THR A 407 -24.80 0.92 -10.73
C THR A 407 -24.53 -0.07 -11.87
N GLU A 408 -25.39 -1.07 -12.08
CA GLU A 408 -25.23 -2.03 -13.18
C GLU A 408 -25.37 -1.35 -14.54
N GLU A 409 -26.36 -0.47 -14.67
CA GLU A 409 -26.59 0.28 -15.90
C GLU A 409 -25.37 1.14 -16.25
N PHE A 410 -24.82 1.85 -15.27
CA PHE A 410 -23.58 2.61 -15.44
C PHE A 410 -22.40 1.70 -15.86
N MET A 411 -22.18 0.59 -15.15
CA MET A 411 -21.09 -0.34 -15.44
C MET A 411 -21.22 -1.03 -16.81
N SER A 412 -22.44 -1.22 -17.30
CA SER A 412 -22.74 -1.83 -18.59
C SER A 412 -22.72 -0.84 -19.77
N SER A 413 -22.65 0.46 -19.48
CA SER A 413 -22.59 1.50 -20.50
C SER A 413 -21.18 1.65 -21.08
N ASP A 414 -21.06 2.34 -22.21
CA ASP A 414 -19.76 2.67 -22.80
C ASP A 414 -19.06 3.84 -22.07
N LEU A 415 -19.72 4.47 -21.10
CA LEU A 415 -19.21 5.68 -20.45
C LEU A 415 -17.91 5.46 -19.65
N PRO A 416 -17.75 4.37 -18.85
CA PRO A 416 -16.50 4.05 -18.17
C PRO A 416 -15.29 4.02 -19.11
N ASP A 417 -15.46 3.49 -20.32
CA ASP A 417 -14.40 3.35 -21.31
C ASP A 417 -14.02 4.67 -22.00
N GLN A 418 -14.87 5.69 -21.89
CA GLN A 418 -14.68 7.02 -22.50
C GLN A 418 -14.04 8.04 -21.55
N ILE A 419 -13.77 7.65 -20.29
CA ILE A 419 -13.11 8.52 -19.30
C ILE A 419 -11.60 8.34 -19.44
N HIS A 420 -10.87 9.39 -19.84
CA HIS A 420 -9.42 9.31 -20.04
C HIS A 420 -8.69 10.51 -19.43
N ASN A 421 -7.58 10.24 -18.73
CA ASN A 421 -6.72 11.25 -18.11
C ASN A 421 -7.47 12.23 -17.19
N GLU A 422 -8.49 11.76 -16.48
CA GLU A 422 -9.28 12.56 -15.54
C GLU A 422 -9.02 12.16 -14.09
N LEU A 423 -9.22 13.11 -13.18
CA LEU A 423 -9.34 12.83 -11.75
C LEU A 423 -10.81 12.54 -11.45
N ILE A 424 -11.09 11.34 -10.93
CA ILE A 424 -12.44 10.83 -10.68
C ILE A 424 -12.63 10.70 -9.17
N LEU A 425 -13.57 11.43 -8.59
CA LEU A 425 -14.03 11.20 -7.23
C LEU A 425 -15.24 10.27 -7.26
N ILE A 426 -15.20 9.15 -6.54
CA ILE A 426 -16.32 8.23 -6.42
C ILE A 426 -16.88 8.34 -5.00
N LYS A 427 -18.14 8.77 -4.88
CA LYS A 427 -18.84 8.89 -3.61
C LYS A 427 -20.24 8.32 -3.70
N GLY A 428 -20.62 7.48 -2.76
CA GLY A 428 -21.96 6.90 -2.79
C GLY A 428 -22.32 6.14 -1.53
N ALA A 429 -23.62 5.91 -1.39
CA ALA A 429 -24.16 5.17 -0.27
C ALA A 429 -24.00 3.67 -0.52
N ARG A 430 -23.74 2.92 0.56
CA ARG A 430 -23.34 1.50 0.50
C ARG A 430 -24.26 0.61 -0.34
N GLN A 431 -25.57 0.88 -0.39
CA GLN A 431 -26.53 0.08 -1.15
C GLN A 431 -26.29 0.12 -2.67
N PHE A 432 -25.65 1.18 -3.17
CA PHE A 432 -25.31 1.33 -4.59
C PHE A 432 -24.05 0.57 -4.97
N ALA A 433 -23.35 -0.04 -4.00
CA ALA A 433 -22.18 -0.88 -4.25
C ALA A 433 -21.14 -0.22 -5.17
N LEU A 434 -20.89 1.09 -5.01
CA LEU A 434 -19.98 1.85 -5.88
C LEU A 434 -18.52 1.38 -5.75
N GLU A 435 -18.18 0.55 -4.77
CA GLU A 435 -16.91 -0.17 -4.73
C GLU A 435 -16.68 -0.99 -6.02
N ARG A 436 -17.75 -1.44 -6.68
CA ARG A 436 -17.67 -2.16 -7.97
C ARG A 436 -17.29 -1.24 -9.12
N VAL A 437 -17.76 0.01 -9.08
CA VAL A 437 -17.36 1.08 -10.00
C VAL A 437 -15.90 1.44 -9.78
N SER A 438 -15.49 1.59 -8.51
CA SER A 438 -14.08 1.77 -8.15
C SER A 438 -13.22 0.62 -8.70
N LEU A 439 -13.64 -0.64 -8.55
CA LEU A 439 -12.93 -1.80 -9.10
C LEU A 439 -12.88 -1.84 -10.63
N LEU A 440 -13.93 -1.40 -11.31
CA LEU A 440 -13.98 -1.33 -12.77
C LEU A 440 -13.01 -0.28 -13.30
N LEU A 441 -12.99 0.88 -12.66
CA LEU A 441 -12.20 2.03 -13.10
C LEU A 441 -10.75 1.96 -12.59
N THR A 442 -10.45 1.22 -11.52
CA THR A 442 -9.09 1.11 -10.98
C THR A 442 -8.23 0.16 -11.83
N GLU A 443 -6.97 0.50 -12.06
CA GLU A 443 -6.03 -0.43 -12.68
C GLU A 443 -5.95 -1.72 -11.86
N LYS A 444 -6.22 -2.87 -12.50
CA LYS A 444 -6.01 -4.18 -11.87
C LYS A 444 -4.52 -4.40 -11.68
N ALA A 445 -4.02 -4.00 -10.52
CA ALA A 445 -2.67 -4.34 -10.13
C ALA A 445 -2.61 -5.86 -9.94
N HIS A 446 -1.93 -6.55 -10.86
CA HIS A 446 -1.61 -7.95 -10.71
C HIS A 446 -1.03 -8.20 -9.30
N LYS A 447 -1.42 -9.33 -8.68
CA LYS A 447 -1.09 -9.70 -7.29
C LYS A 447 0.42 -9.76 -7.00
N THR A 448 1.24 -9.72 -8.04
CA THR A 448 2.69 -9.56 -7.98
C THR A 448 3.04 -8.12 -8.32
N ARG A 449 3.58 -7.38 -7.35
CA ARG A 449 4.05 -6.01 -7.50
C ARG A 449 5.52 -5.95 -7.13
N LEU A 450 6.33 -5.28 -7.95
CA LEU A 450 7.68 -4.89 -7.59
C LEU A 450 7.62 -3.48 -7.00
N GLU A 451 7.81 -3.37 -5.71
CA GLU A 451 7.89 -2.08 -5.01
C GLU A 451 9.33 -1.59 -4.98
N ILE A 452 9.52 -0.31 -5.28
CA ILE A 452 10.84 0.32 -5.39
C ILE A 452 10.94 1.45 -4.38
N ASN A 453 11.87 1.30 -3.44
CA ASN A 453 12.20 2.28 -2.43
C ASN A 453 13.27 3.24 -2.97
N LEU A 454 12.84 4.42 -3.39
CA LEU A 454 13.73 5.47 -3.90
C LEU A 454 14.68 6.02 -2.83
N ASP A 455 14.29 6.05 -1.55
CA ASP A 455 15.19 6.46 -0.47
C ASP A 455 16.36 5.48 -0.30
N ALA A 456 16.12 4.18 -0.49
CA ALA A 456 17.19 3.18 -0.48
C ALA A 456 18.18 3.36 -1.64
N ILE A 457 17.69 3.71 -2.84
CA ILE A 457 18.57 4.04 -3.98
C ILE A 457 19.40 5.30 -3.66
N ARG A 458 18.78 6.34 -3.08
CA ARG A 458 19.49 7.56 -2.65
C ARG A 458 20.56 7.23 -1.61
N HIS A 459 20.21 6.44 -0.59
CA HIS A 459 21.14 6.00 0.46
C HIS A 459 22.34 5.28 -0.14
N ASN A 460 22.12 4.31 -1.02
CA ASN A 460 23.19 3.56 -1.68
C ASN A 460 24.08 4.48 -2.53
N LEU A 461 23.50 5.40 -3.29
CA LEU A 461 24.26 6.40 -4.06
C LEU A 461 25.17 7.23 -3.14
N LEU A 462 24.64 7.73 -2.03
CA LEU A 462 25.40 8.55 -1.07
C LEU A 462 26.52 7.74 -0.41
N PHE A 463 26.26 6.47 -0.07
CA PHE A 463 27.29 5.57 0.44
C PHE A 463 28.45 5.42 -0.57
N TYR A 464 28.15 5.11 -1.83
CA TYR A 464 29.20 4.97 -2.84
C TYR A 464 29.93 6.30 -3.10
N LYS A 465 29.21 7.43 -3.14
CA LYS A 465 29.83 8.77 -3.23
C LYS A 465 30.80 9.03 -2.06
N SER A 466 30.51 8.51 -0.86
CA SER A 466 31.40 8.68 0.31
C SER A 466 32.74 7.93 0.20
N LEU A 467 32.84 6.94 -0.70
CA LEU A 467 34.07 6.20 -0.96
C LEU A 467 34.97 6.88 -2.01
N LEU A 468 34.46 7.91 -2.69
CA LEU A 468 35.14 8.57 -3.80
C LEU A 468 35.78 9.88 -3.37
N LYS A 469 36.81 10.31 -4.11
CA LYS A 469 37.31 11.69 -3.96
C LYS A 469 36.27 12.71 -4.46
N PRO A 470 36.20 13.91 -3.87
CA PRO A 470 35.20 14.92 -4.22
C PRO A 470 35.13 15.28 -5.71
N GLU A 471 36.25 15.22 -6.43
CA GLU A 471 36.36 15.53 -7.86
C GLU A 471 35.96 14.37 -8.79
N THR A 472 35.79 13.16 -8.26
CA THR A 472 35.48 11.98 -9.06
C THR A 472 33.98 11.93 -9.38
N LYS A 473 33.68 11.95 -10.67
CA LYS A 473 32.31 11.89 -11.19
C LYS A 473 31.71 10.50 -11.01
N VAL A 474 30.38 10.43 -11.02
CA VAL A 474 29.63 9.17 -10.97
C VAL A 474 28.70 9.05 -12.15
N MET A 475 28.88 7.98 -12.93
CA MET A 475 27.94 7.54 -13.94
C MET A 475 27.06 6.44 -13.36
N ALA A 476 25.76 6.69 -13.25
CA ALA A 476 24.79 5.68 -12.83
C ALA A 476 24.32 4.83 -14.02
N VAL A 477 24.47 3.51 -13.91
CA VAL A 477 24.08 2.55 -14.94
C VAL A 477 22.68 2.03 -14.62
N ILE A 478 21.68 2.43 -15.42
CA ILE A 478 20.25 2.15 -15.20
C ILE A 478 19.63 1.26 -16.29
N LYS A 479 20.44 0.34 -16.82
CA LYS A 479 20.07 -0.63 -17.88
C LYS A 479 18.87 -1.51 -17.47
N ALA A 480 18.12 -1.99 -18.47
CA ALA A 480 16.99 -2.91 -18.29
C ALA A 480 15.86 -2.32 -17.43
N LEU A 481 15.44 -1.10 -17.75
CA LEU A 481 14.42 -0.34 -16.98
C LEU A 481 14.80 -0.15 -15.49
N ALA A 482 16.09 0.10 -15.20
CA ALA A 482 16.66 0.05 -13.86
C ALA A 482 16.42 -1.29 -13.14
N TYR A 483 16.68 -2.41 -13.83
CA TYR A 483 16.38 -3.77 -13.35
C TYR A 483 14.89 -4.00 -13.03
N GLY A 484 14.00 -3.44 -13.87
CA GLY A 484 12.55 -3.55 -13.73
C GLY A 484 11.90 -2.57 -12.75
N SER A 485 12.66 -1.60 -12.21
CA SER A 485 12.23 -0.72 -11.12
C SER A 485 11.55 0.60 -11.53
N GLY A 486 11.27 0.80 -12.82
CA GLY A 486 10.82 2.09 -13.35
C GLY A 486 11.99 3.05 -13.56
N SER A 487 12.50 3.12 -14.79
CA SER A 487 13.73 3.85 -15.12
C SER A 487 13.60 5.37 -14.97
N THR A 488 12.41 5.93 -15.17
CA THR A 488 12.19 7.38 -15.14
C THR A 488 12.27 7.95 -13.73
N GLU A 489 11.61 7.32 -12.76
CA GLU A 489 11.60 7.75 -11.36
C GLU A 489 13.00 7.66 -10.75
N VAL A 490 13.74 6.59 -11.05
CA VAL A 490 15.14 6.43 -10.65
C VAL A 490 16.01 7.50 -11.32
N ALA A 491 15.87 7.74 -12.62
CA ALA A 491 16.65 8.78 -13.30
C ALA A 491 16.39 10.18 -12.73
N ARG A 492 15.13 10.52 -12.41
CA ARG A 492 14.77 11.80 -11.79
C ARG A 492 15.37 11.95 -10.40
N LEU A 493 15.32 10.89 -9.59
CA LEU A 493 15.98 10.87 -8.28
C LEU A 493 17.49 11.10 -8.43
N LEU A 494 18.14 10.40 -9.35
CA LEU A 494 19.59 10.52 -9.58
C LEU A 494 19.96 11.92 -10.08
N GLU A 495 19.18 12.49 -11.00
CA GLU A 495 19.34 13.87 -11.48
C GLU A 495 19.15 14.90 -10.35
N TYR A 496 18.13 14.73 -9.51
CA TYR A 496 17.92 15.55 -8.31
C TYR A 496 19.12 15.48 -7.34
N ASN A 497 19.74 14.31 -7.22
CA ASN A 497 20.96 14.09 -6.43
C ASN A 497 22.26 14.43 -7.19
N GLN A 498 22.15 15.19 -8.28
CA GLN A 498 23.25 15.70 -9.09
C GLN A 498 24.20 14.58 -9.53
N ILE A 499 23.65 13.53 -10.16
CA ILE A 499 24.45 12.53 -10.86
C ILE A 499 25.10 13.16 -12.09
N ASP A 500 26.37 12.83 -12.35
CA ASP A 500 27.11 13.45 -13.46
C ASP A 500 26.68 12.90 -14.83
N TYR A 501 26.41 11.59 -14.86
CA TYR A 501 26.09 10.85 -16.08
C TYR A 501 25.08 9.74 -15.79
N LEU A 502 24.24 9.42 -16.78
CA LEU A 502 23.44 8.20 -16.83
C LEU A 502 23.96 7.31 -17.95
N ALA A 503 23.81 6.00 -17.80
CA ALA A 503 24.07 5.03 -18.85
C ALA A 503 22.91 4.05 -19.00
N VAL A 504 22.45 3.86 -20.24
CA VAL A 504 21.36 2.96 -20.64
C VAL A 504 21.87 1.87 -21.56
N ALA A 505 21.09 0.79 -21.73
CA ALA A 505 21.50 -0.34 -22.55
C ALA A 505 21.33 0.01 -24.04
N TYR A 506 20.16 0.55 -24.38
CA TYR A 506 19.72 0.81 -25.74
C TYR A 506 19.20 2.24 -25.88
N ALA A 507 19.11 2.72 -27.13
CA ALA A 507 18.76 4.11 -27.39
C ALA A 507 17.31 4.44 -27.01
N ASP A 508 16.38 3.49 -27.13
CA ASP A 508 14.97 3.64 -26.77
C ASP A 508 14.77 3.93 -25.27
N GLU A 509 15.54 3.28 -24.38
CA GLU A 509 15.58 3.60 -22.95
C GLU A 509 16.00 5.07 -22.75
N GLY A 510 17.04 5.54 -23.44
CA GLY A 510 17.48 6.93 -23.38
C GLY A 510 16.46 7.93 -23.93
N VAL A 511 15.76 7.56 -25.01
CA VAL A 511 14.66 8.36 -25.59
C VAL A 511 13.51 8.51 -24.60
N ALA A 512 13.13 7.45 -23.89
CA ALA A 512 12.10 7.51 -22.87
C ALA A 512 12.47 8.52 -21.76
N LEU A 513 13.69 8.43 -21.23
CA LEU A 513 14.18 9.37 -20.22
C LEU A 513 14.17 10.83 -20.69
N ARG A 514 14.55 11.06 -21.95
CA ARG A 514 14.53 12.41 -22.55
C ARG A 514 13.13 12.96 -22.71
N LYS A 515 12.16 12.14 -23.13
CA LYS A 515 10.75 12.53 -23.21
C LYS A 515 10.18 12.91 -21.84
N ASP A 516 10.68 12.26 -20.78
CA ASP A 516 10.27 12.52 -19.40
C ASP A 516 11.03 13.66 -18.71
N GLY A 517 11.83 14.40 -19.48
CA GLY A 517 12.44 15.67 -19.07
C GLY A 517 13.84 15.57 -18.47
N ILE A 518 14.48 14.39 -18.47
CA ILE A 518 15.85 14.21 -17.97
C ILE A 518 16.83 15.00 -18.84
N LYS A 519 17.68 15.80 -18.21
CA LYS A 519 18.69 16.67 -18.83
C LYS A 519 20.12 16.17 -18.63
N THR A 520 20.38 15.35 -17.62
CA THR A 520 21.69 14.71 -17.40
C THR A 520 22.20 14.04 -18.69
N PRO A 521 23.50 14.13 -19.04
CA PRO A 521 24.08 13.38 -20.16
C PRO A 521 23.80 11.87 -20.06
N ILE A 522 23.44 11.25 -21.20
CA ILE A 522 23.06 9.83 -21.26
C ILE A 522 23.94 9.12 -22.27
N MET A 523 24.72 8.16 -21.78
CA MET A 523 25.51 7.24 -22.60
C MET A 523 24.67 6.03 -23.01
N VAL A 524 24.67 5.67 -24.29
CA VAL A 524 24.03 4.45 -24.81
C VAL A 524 25.12 3.40 -25.02
N MET A 525 25.06 2.31 -24.25
CA MET A 525 26.14 1.33 -24.21
C MET A 525 26.12 0.31 -25.35
N ASN A 526 24.96 0.06 -25.97
CA ASN A 526 24.87 -0.80 -27.14
C ASN A 526 24.14 -0.07 -28.27
N PRO A 527 24.77 0.97 -28.86
CA PRO A 527 24.12 1.76 -29.88
C PRO A 527 24.05 1.00 -31.21
N SER A 528 22.86 0.91 -31.79
CA SER A 528 22.62 0.37 -33.12
C SER A 528 22.68 1.48 -34.18
N GLU A 529 23.09 1.13 -35.40
CA GLU A 529 23.00 2.00 -36.57
C GLU A 529 21.56 2.47 -36.82
N ASP A 530 20.57 1.60 -36.58
CA ASP A 530 19.14 1.90 -36.76
C ASP A 530 18.64 3.04 -35.84
N ASP A 531 19.31 3.24 -34.70
CA ASP A 531 18.90 4.22 -33.69
C ASP A 531 19.63 5.56 -33.83
N VAL A 532 20.54 5.72 -34.79
CA VAL A 532 21.39 6.92 -34.94
C VAL A 532 20.58 8.21 -35.01
N PHE A 533 19.48 8.21 -35.77
CA PHE A 533 18.61 9.38 -35.89
C PHE A 533 17.90 9.73 -34.58
N ARG A 534 17.54 8.72 -33.78
CA ARG A 534 16.93 8.92 -32.45
C ARG A 534 17.97 9.50 -31.49
N MET A 535 19.20 8.99 -31.51
CA MET A 535 20.28 9.51 -30.68
C MET A 535 20.59 10.98 -31.00
N ILE A 536 20.65 11.35 -32.29
CA ILE A 536 20.79 12.75 -32.72
C ILE A 536 19.65 13.61 -32.18
N ARG A 537 18.40 13.17 -32.41
CA ARG A 537 17.19 13.92 -32.05
C ARG A 537 17.08 14.14 -30.54
N PHE A 538 17.46 13.16 -29.74
CA PHE A 538 17.31 13.17 -28.29
C PHE A 538 18.61 13.45 -27.53
N ASN A 539 19.68 13.84 -28.22
CA ASN A 539 20.98 14.19 -27.64
C ASN A 539 21.51 13.09 -26.69
N LEU A 540 21.64 11.88 -27.24
CA LEU A 540 22.21 10.70 -26.58
C LEU A 540 23.63 10.47 -27.10
N GLU A 541 24.53 10.00 -26.22
CA GLU A 541 25.96 9.85 -26.50
C GLU A 541 26.30 8.35 -26.72
N PRO A 542 26.66 7.91 -27.94
CA PRO A 542 26.95 6.50 -28.21
C PRO A 542 28.30 6.02 -27.66
N GLU A 543 28.29 4.78 -27.16
CA GLU A 543 29.48 3.95 -26.96
C GLU A 543 30.02 3.47 -28.31
N ILE A 544 31.33 3.62 -28.54
CA ILE A 544 32.00 3.20 -29.77
C ILE A 544 33.01 2.11 -29.46
N TYR A 545 32.87 0.98 -30.15
CA TYR A 545 33.70 -0.21 -29.93
C TYR A 545 34.42 -0.73 -31.18
N ASN A 546 34.19 -0.17 -32.37
CA ASN A 546 34.97 -0.47 -33.59
C ASN A 546 34.98 0.71 -34.58
N VAL A 547 35.83 0.60 -35.61
CA VAL A 547 36.07 1.66 -36.62
C VAL A 547 34.88 1.85 -37.56
N ASP A 548 34.23 0.77 -37.99
CA ASP A 548 33.10 0.82 -38.94
C ASP A 548 31.91 1.59 -38.34
N GLN A 549 31.57 1.28 -37.08
CA GLN A 549 30.56 1.98 -36.31
C GLN A 549 30.91 3.47 -36.17
N LEU A 550 32.17 3.79 -35.84
CA LEU A 550 32.60 5.17 -35.73
C LEU A 550 32.41 5.95 -37.04
N ALA A 551 32.80 5.34 -38.17
CA ALA A 551 32.65 5.95 -39.49
C ALA A 551 31.17 6.16 -39.88
N PHE A 552 30.30 5.19 -39.61
CA PHE A 552 28.87 5.31 -39.87
C PHE A 552 28.23 6.44 -39.05
N PHE A 553 28.50 6.48 -37.75
CA PHE A 553 27.96 7.48 -36.84
C PHE A 553 28.48 8.88 -37.18
N GLU A 554 29.78 9.01 -37.47
CA GLU A 554 30.41 10.27 -37.87
C GLU A 554 29.73 10.85 -39.11
N LYS A 555 29.62 10.04 -40.17
CA LYS A 555 28.98 10.43 -41.43
C LYS A 555 27.54 10.90 -41.21
N THR A 556 26.79 10.17 -40.38
CA THR A 556 25.38 10.48 -40.12
C THR A 556 25.21 11.73 -39.26
N PHE A 557 25.97 11.90 -38.18
CA PHE A 557 25.91 13.13 -37.38
C PHE A 557 26.34 14.36 -38.19
N LYS A 558 27.35 14.21 -39.06
CA LYS A 558 27.79 15.25 -39.98
C LYS A 558 26.69 15.69 -40.93
N SER A 559 25.87 14.77 -41.47
CA SER A 559 24.78 15.13 -42.38
C SER A 559 23.68 15.96 -41.71
N PHE A 560 23.56 15.92 -40.38
CA PHE A 560 22.67 16.78 -39.59
C PHE A 560 23.36 18.04 -39.05
N ASN A 561 24.60 18.31 -39.46
CA ASN A 561 25.43 19.40 -38.95
C ASN A 561 25.57 19.38 -37.41
N ARG A 562 25.69 18.17 -36.84
CA ARG A 562 25.89 17.95 -35.40
C ARG A 562 27.26 17.35 -35.16
N ARG A 563 27.88 17.74 -34.04
CA ARG A 563 29.06 17.03 -33.52
C ARG A 563 28.62 15.71 -32.91
N LEU A 564 29.43 14.67 -33.09
CA LEU A 564 29.23 13.33 -32.55
C LEU A 564 29.95 13.21 -31.20
N PRO A 565 29.23 13.24 -30.06
CA PRO A 565 29.81 12.93 -28.76
C PRO A 565 30.00 11.42 -28.62
N ILE A 566 31.22 10.94 -28.37
CA ILE A 566 31.52 9.50 -28.27
C ILE A 566 32.13 9.11 -26.94
N HIS A 567 31.85 7.87 -26.53
CA HIS A 567 32.55 7.18 -25.45
C HIS A 567 33.30 5.98 -26.01
N ILE A 568 34.62 5.97 -25.92
CA ILE A 568 35.47 4.92 -26.52
C ILE A 568 35.66 3.78 -25.52
N VAL A 569 35.40 2.55 -25.95
CA VAL A 569 35.66 1.34 -25.14
C VAL A 569 36.94 0.67 -25.56
N ILE A 570 37.82 0.42 -24.59
CA ILE A 570 39.04 -0.36 -24.78
C ILE A 570 38.80 -1.77 -24.26
N ASN A 571 39.13 -2.77 -25.06
CA ASN A 571 39.16 -4.15 -24.57
C ASN A 571 40.45 -4.37 -23.76
N THR A 572 40.30 -4.70 -22.47
CA THR A 572 41.42 -4.99 -21.57
C THR A 572 41.39 -6.43 -21.04
N GLY A 573 40.51 -7.29 -21.57
CA GLY A 573 40.42 -8.68 -21.14
C GLY A 573 39.00 -9.23 -20.98
N MET A 574 37.96 -8.40 -21.15
CA MET A 574 36.57 -8.87 -21.16
C MET A 574 36.20 -9.56 -22.49
N ASN A 575 36.94 -9.29 -23.58
CA ASN A 575 36.84 -9.95 -24.89
C ASN A 575 35.44 -10.02 -25.48
N ARG A 576 34.63 -8.98 -25.24
CA ARG A 576 33.23 -8.90 -25.70
C ARG A 576 33.03 -7.76 -26.69
N LEU A 577 33.39 -6.53 -26.29
CA LEU A 577 33.29 -5.31 -27.08
C LEU A 577 34.44 -4.38 -26.67
N GLY A 578 34.95 -3.61 -27.62
CA GLY A 578 35.97 -2.58 -27.42
C GLY A 578 37.14 -2.74 -28.40
N PHE A 579 37.90 -1.66 -28.56
CA PHE A 579 39.11 -1.66 -29.37
C PHE A 579 40.22 -2.46 -28.69
N ASP A 580 40.80 -3.38 -29.44
CA ASP A 580 42.03 -4.06 -29.04
C ASP A 580 43.25 -3.15 -29.25
N LYS A 581 44.35 -3.43 -28.54
CA LYS A 581 45.58 -2.62 -28.57
C LYS A 581 46.13 -2.40 -29.99
N ASN A 582 45.97 -3.38 -30.88
CA ASN A 582 46.41 -3.30 -32.28
C ASN A 582 45.54 -2.36 -33.16
N GLN A 583 44.32 -2.03 -32.74
CA GLN A 583 43.40 -1.14 -33.48
C GLN A 583 43.54 0.33 -33.05
N ILE A 584 44.28 0.62 -31.98
CA ILE A 584 44.38 1.96 -31.41
C ILE A 584 45.03 2.96 -32.37
N ALA A 585 46.05 2.55 -33.11
CA ALA A 585 46.71 3.43 -34.09
C ALA A 585 45.76 3.88 -35.21
N GLU A 586 44.93 2.94 -35.70
CA GLU A 586 43.90 3.22 -36.71
C GLU A 586 42.82 4.16 -36.15
N LEU A 587 42.32 3.87 -34.94
CA LEU A 587 41.34 4.72 -34.25
C LEU A 587 41.85 6.15 -34.09
N VAL A 588 43.08 6.33 -33.60
CA VAL A 588 43.66 7.66 -33.38
C VAL A 588 43.85 8.41 -34.70
N SER A 589 44.27 7.73 -35.77
CA SER A 589 44.36 8.32 -37.10
C SER A 589 43.00 8.85 -37.57
N LEU A 590 41.94 8.05 -37.41
CA LEU A 590 40.59 8.46 -37.78
C LEU A 590 40.09 9.65 -36.95
N LEU A 591 40.31 9.63 -35.63
CA LEU A 591 39.89 10.71 -34.73
C LEU A 591 40.61 12.05 -35.05
N LYS A 592 41.87 12.01 -35.51
CA LYS A 592 42.62 13.20 -35.96
C LYS A 592 42.09 13.79 -37.26
N GLU A 593 41.59 12.94 -38.17
CA GLU A 593 41.05 13.37 -39.47
C GLU A 593 39.65 14.01 -39.35
N LYS A 594 38.86 13.60 -38.35
CA LYS A 594 37.43 13.91 -38.26
C LYS A 594 37.12 15.00 -37.23
N GLU A 595 37.01 16.24 -37.68
CA GLU A 595 36.77 17.42 -36.82
C GLU A 595 35.38 17.46 -36.13
N ASN A 596 34.42 16.66 -36.59
CA ASN A 596 33.06 16.62 -36.04
C ASN A 596 32.89 15.62 -34.89
N ILE A 597 33.96 14.99 -34.42
CA ILE A 597 33.91 14.04 -33.30
C ILE A 597 34.35 14.73 -32.01
N GLU A 598 33.59 14.51 -30.93
CA GLU A 598 33.95 14.94 -29.58
C GLU A 598 34.12 13.72 -28.68
N VAL A 599 35.35 13.44 -28.25
CA VAL A 599 35.63 12.32 -27.33
C VAL A 599 35.26 12.74 -25.90
N LYS A 600 34.09 12.28 -25.42
CA LYS A 600 33.58 12.59 -24.07
C LYS A 600 34.32 11.77 -23.01
N SER A 601 34.46 10.47 -23.25
CA SER A 601 35.17 9.58 -22.33
C SER A 601 35.89 8.44 -23.05
N ILE A 602 36.86 7.86 -22.34
CA ILE A 602 37.50 6.60 -22.68
C ILE A 602 37.35 5.67 -21.49
N PHE A 603 36.96 4.42 -21.71
CA PHE A 603 36.73 3.49 -20.62
C PHE A 603 36.96 2.03 -20.96
N SER A 604 37.02 1.20 -19.92
CA SER A 604 37.04 -0.26 -20.05
C SER A 604 36.21 -0.90 -18.93
N HIS A 605 35.98 -2.21 -19.04
CA HIS A 605 35.23 -3.02 -18.08
C HIS A 605 36.15 -3.99 -17.33
N LEU A 606 36.09 -3.96 -16.00
CA LEU A 606 36.63 -5.04 -15.18
C LEU A 606 35.75 -6.27 -15.30
N ALA A 607 36.35 -7.40 -15.69
CA ALA A 607 35.61 -8.63 -15.95
C ALA A 607 35.25 -9.40 -14.67
N ALA A 608 36.10 -9.33 -13.64
CA ALA A 608 35.98 -10.11 -12.40
C ALA A 608 36.35 -9.28 -11.16
N SER A 609 35.95 -8.01 -11.14
CA SER A 609 36.18 -7.11 -10.00
C SER A 609 35.51 -7.56 -8.70
N ASP A 610 34.62 -8.52 -8.77
CA ASP A 610 33.84 -9.10 -7.69
C ASP A 610 34.43 -10.41 -7.14
N GLU A 611 35.49 -10.90 -7.75
CA GLU A 611 36.13 -12.15 -7.33
C GLU A 611 37.53 -11.85 -6.77
N VAL A 612 37.75 -12.20 -5.51
CA VAL A 612 39.04 -11.98 -4.83
C VAL A 612 40.16 -12.74 -5.55
N GLU A 613 39.86 -13.94 -6.04
CA GLU A 613 40.79 -14.80 -6.78
C GLU A 613 41.29 -14.17 -8.10
N HIS A 614 40.55 -13.19 -8.64
CA HIS A 614 40.88 -12.49 -9.88
C HIS A 614 41.40 -11.06 -9.65
N GLU A 615 41.91 -10.76 -8.45
CA GLU A 615 42.51 -9.46 -8.13
C GLU A 615 43.66 -9.08 -9.05
N ALA A 616 44.62 -9.99 -9.24
CA ALA A 616 45.80 -9.75 -10.07
C ALA A 616 45.41 -9.43 -11.51
N PHE A 617 44.42 -10.15 -12.05
CA PHE A 617 43.89 -9.90 -13.39
C PHE A 617 43.20 -8.53 -13.47
N SER A 618 42.38 -8.17 -12.49
CA SER A 618 41.73 -6.85 -12.44
C SER A 618 42.75 -5.70 -12.41
N LEU A 619 43.84 -5.85 -11.66
CA LEU A 619 44.93 -4.86 -11.62
C LEU A 619 45.67 -4.77 -12.97
N GLU A 620 45.89 -5.90 -13.64
CA GLU A 620 46.45 -5.94 -15.00
C GLU A 620 45.54 -5.21 -16.00
N GLN A 621 44.22 -5.43 -15.94
CA GLN A 621 43.25 -4.71 -16.76
C GLN A 621 43.34 -3.19 -16.53
N ILE A 622 43.42 -2.76 -15.27
CA ILE A 622 43.55 -1.34 -14.91
C ILE A 622 44.84 -0.73 -15.45
N GLN A 623 45.95 -1.45 -15.35
CA GLN A 623 47.24 -0.97 -15.83
C GLN A 623 47.25 -0.86 -17.36
N SER A 624 46.81 -1.92 -18.05
CA SER A 624 46.67 -1.94 -19.50
C SER A 624 45.76 -0.80 -20.00
N PHE A 625 44.63 -0.57 -19.33
CA PHE A 625 43.74 0.54 -19.63
C PHE A 625 44.44 1.90 -19.54
N LYS A 626 45.15 2.15 -18.44
CA LYS A 626 45.85 3.43 -18.21
C LYS A 626 46.88 3.70 -19.31
N GLU A 627 47.66 2.69 -19.70
CA GLU A 627 48.67 2.81 -20.75
C GLU A 627 48.04 3.15 -22.11
N ILE A 628 46.99 2.42 -22.50
CA ILE A 628 46.32 2.65 -23.78
C ILE A 628 45.62 4.02 -23.79
N ALA A 629 44.90 4.35 -22.72
CA ALA A 629 44.25 5.65 -22.58
C ALA A 629 45.27 6.82 -22.61
N GLN A 630 46.43 6.66 -21.98
CA GLN A 630 47.50 7.65 -22.03
C GLN A 630 48.06 7.83 -23.44
N SER A 631 48.25 6.73 -24.18
CA SER A 631 48.67 6.76 -25.59
C SER A 631 47.68 7.55 -26.45
N ILE A 632 46.38 7.24 -26.33
CA ILE A 632 45.32 7.93 -27.09
C ILE A 632 45.29 9.42 -26.74
N THR A 633 45.28 9.77 -25.45
CA THR A 633 45.12 11.17 -25.02
C THR A 633 46.32 12.04 -25.36
N SER A 634 47.54 11.49 -25.30
CA SER A 634 48.76 12.18 -25.67
C SER A 634 48.82 12.48 -27.17
N GLU A 635 48.29 11.57 -28.00
CA GLU A 635 48.23 11.76 -29.44
C GLU A 635 47.11 12.69 -29.90
N LEU A 636 45.95 12.66 -29.25
CA LEU A 636 44.80 13.51 -29.61
C LEU A 636 44.90 14.93 -29.04
N GLY A 637 45.76 15.15 -28.03
CA GLY A 637 45.88 16.44 -27.36
C GLY A 637 44.63 16.88 -26.58
N CYS A 638 43.67 15.97 -26.38
CA CYS A 638 42.43 16.21 -25.63
C CYS A 638 42.46 15.51 -24.26
N LYS A 639 41.61 15.95 -23.33
CA LYS A 639 41.49 15.40 -21.97
C LYS A 639 40.09 14.82 -21.74
N PRO A 640 39.76 13.68 -22.35
CA PRO A 640 38.49 13.00 -22.13
C PRO A 640 38.40 12.46 -20.69
N VAL A 641 37.18 12.21 -20.22
CA VAL A 641 36.96 11.58 -18.92
C VAL A 641 37.44 10.12 -18.97
N LEU A 642 38.30 9.71 -18.05
CA LEU A 642 38.76 8.32 -17.95
C LEU A 642 38.03 7.59 -16.82
N HIS A 643 37.52 6.39 -17.10
CA HIS A 643 36.83 5.58 -16.10
C HIS A 643 36.97 4.07 -16.34
N ILE A 644 37.11 3.28 -15.28
CA ILE A 644 37.20 1.82 -15.40
C ILE A 644 36.45 1.06 -14.30
N LEU A 645 36.34 1.63 -13.11
CA LEU A 645 35.71 0.96 -11.98
C LEU A 645 34.19 0.84 -12.18
N ASN A 646 33.68 -0.39 -12.05
CA ASN A 646 32.28 -0.71 -11.83
C ASN A 646 31.98 -0.73 -10.30
N SER A 647 30.77 -1.13 -9.89
CA SER A 647 30.38 -1.18 -8.46
C SER A 647 31.37 -1.91 -7.56
N GLY A 648 31.88 -3.07 -7.98
CA GLY A 648 32.88 -3.84 -7.22
C GLY A 648 34.27 -3.21 -7.25
N GLY A 649 34.66 -2.61 -8.38
CA GLY A 649 35.89 -1.84 -8.49
C GLY A 649 35.94 -0.64 -7.53
N ILE A 650 34.82 0.05 -7.31
CA ILE A 650 34.76 1.20 -6.39
C ILE A 650 35.13 0.77 -4.95
N THR A 651 34.70 -0.42 -4.52
CA THR A 651 34.94 -0.88 -3.15
C THR A 651 36.32 -1.52 -2.96
N ARG A 652 36.87 -2.17 -4.00
CA ARG A 652 38.16 -2.89 -3.93
C ARG A 652 39.36 -2.08 -4.36
N PHE A 653 39.22 -1.22 -5.36
CA PHE A 653 40.32 -0.48 -5.99
C PHE A 653 40.06 1.04 -5.97
N PRO A 654 39.67 1.65 -4.83
CA PRO A 654 39.29 3.06 -4.77
C PRO A 654 40.42 4.01 -5.23
N GLU A 655 41.67 3.61 -5.12
CA GLU A 655 42.84 4.33 -5.62
C GLU A 655 42.88 4.46 -7.16
N HIS A 656 42.13 3.61 -7.88
CA HIS A 656 42.04 3.56 -9.34
C HIS A 656 40.76 4.22 -9.90
N GLN A 657 40.09 5.07 -9.12
CA GLN A 657 38.83 5.73 -9.50
C GLN A 657 38.92 6.73 -10.68
N LEU A 658 40.13 7.18 -11.05
CA LEU A 658 40.37 8.10 -12.18
C LEU A 658 39.47 9.35 -12.14
N ASN A 659 38.85 9.73 -13.27
CA ASN A 659 37.98 10.91 -13.37
C ASN A 659 36.52 10.60 -13.07
N MET A 660 36.07 9.37 -13.31
CA MET A 660 34.70 8.94 -13.13
C MET A 660 34.65 7.45 -12.78
N VAL A 661 33.61 7.04 -12.06
CA VAL A 661 33.30 5.63 -11.81
C VAL A 661 31.91 5.28 -12.34
N ARG A 662 31.65 3.99 -12.61
CA ARG A 662 30.36 3.50 -13.08
C ARG A 662 29.67 2.70 -11.98
N LEU A 663 28.58 3.23 -11.45
CA LEU A 663 27.81 2.59 -10.40
C LEU A 663 26.54 1.96 -10.98
N GLY A 664 26.42 0.64 -10.89
CA GLY A 664 25.27 -0.12 -11.39
C GLY A 664 24.57 -0.88 -10.27
N ILE A 665 24.82 -2.20 -10.18
CA ILE A 665 24.23 -3.09 -9.17
C ILE A 665 24.35 -2.61 -7.72
N GLY A 666 25.37 -1.80 -7.39
CA GLY A 666 25.54 -1.20 -6.06
C GLY A 666 24.42 -0.22 -5.70
N LEU A 667 23.83 0.49 -6.68
CA LEU A 667 22.62 1.30 -6.45
C LEU A 667 21.44 0.44 -5.99
N HIS A 668 21.41 -0.82 -6.43
CA HIS A 668 20.35 -1.78 -6.13
C HIS A 668 20.62 -2.62 -4.86
N GLY A 669 21.55 -2.16 -4.02
CA GLY A 669 21.80 -2.75 -2.71
C GLY A 669 22.63 -4.03 -2.74
N VAL A 670 23.30 -4.32 -3.87
CA VAL A 670 24.16 -5.51 -4.02
C VAL A 670 25.61 -5.07 -3.87
N GLU A 671 26.25 -5.44 -2.76
CA GLU A 671 27.70 -5.30 -2.60
C GLU A 671 28.35 -6.62 -3.00
N VAL A 672 29.15 -6.59 -4.07
CA VAL A 672 29.56 -7.82 -4.75
C VAL A 672 30.54 -8.67 -3.95
N ASN A 673 31.20 -8.10 -2.94
CA ASN A 673 32.17 -8.79 -2.09
C ASN A 673 31.67 -8.99 -0.65
N HIS A 674 30.41 -8.69 -0.38
CA HIS A 674 29.77 -8.65 0.95
C HIS A 674 30.43 -7.78 2.03
N LYS A 675 31.53 -7.08 1.75
CA LYS A 675 32.30 -6.29 2.73
C LYS A 675 31.50 -5.12 3.31
N TYR A 676 30.68 -4.49 2.48
CA TYR A 676 29.82 -3.37 2.89
C TYR A 676 28.33 -3.66 2.69
N GLN A 677 27.95 -4.95 2.63
CA GLN A 677 26.56 -5.33 2.38
C GLN A 677 25.60 -4.75 3.44
N ASP A 678 26.03 -4.67 4.70
CA ASP A 678 25.25 -4.09 5.81
C ASP A 678 25.09 -2.56 5.72
N LYS A 679 25.89 -1.89 4.88
CA LYS A 679 25.80 -0.45 4.63
C LYS A 679 24.85 -0.12 3.48
N LEU A 680 24.45 -1.11 2.70
CA LEU A 680 23.54 -0.95 1.56
C LEU A 680 22.11 -1.38 1.93
N GLN A 681 21.14 -0.66 1.36
CA GLN A 681 19.72 -0.97 1.50
C GLN A 681 19.21 -1.65 0.23
N LYS A 682 18.30 -2.61 0.36
CA LYS A 682 17.66 -3.27 -0.78
C LYS A 682 16.50 -2.39 -1.28
N PRO A 683 16.59 -1.80 -2.48
CA PRO A 683 15.57 -0.89 -2.96
C PRO A 683 14.40 -1.60 -3.64
N ALA A 684 14.54 -2.86 -4.04
CA ALA A 684 13.49 -3.60 -4.73
C ALA A 684 12.88 -4.69 -3.83
N GLN A 685 11.57 -4.70 -3.71
CA GLN A 685 10.81 -5.74 -3.00
C GLN A 685 9.72 -6.29 -3.90
N LEU A 686 9.79 -7.58 -4.24
CA LEU A 686 8.70 -8.27 -4.92
C LEU A 686 7.67 -8.71 -3.88
N LYS A 687 6.49 -8.09 -3.90
CA LYS A 687 5.34 -8.55 -3.12
C LYS A 687 4.44 -9.36 -4.02
N THR A 688 4.27 -10.64 -3.69
CA THR A 688 3.32 -11.51 -4.39
C THR A 688 2.34 -12.10 -3.39
N THR A 689 1.16 -12.45 -3.88
CA THR A 689 0.21 -13.26 -3.12
C THR A 689 0.32 -14.68 -3.64
N ILE A 690 0.80 -15.60 -2.80
CA ILE A 690 0.81 -17.03 -3.13
C ILE A 690 -0.65 -17.49 -3.17
N SER A 691 -1.12 -17.89 -4.35
CA SER A 691 -2.53 -18.28 -4.55
C SER A 691 -2.86 -19.63 -3.94
N GLN A 692 -1.87 -20.49 -3.76
CA GLN A 692 -1.97 -21.83 -3.18
C GLN A 692 -0.57 -22.23 -2.69
N ILE A 693 -0.43 -22.63 -1.43
CA ILE A 693 0.82 -23.19 -0.88
C ILE A 693 0.72 -24.71 -0.91
#